data_AF-H8YZV5-F1
#
_entry.id   AF-H8YZV5-F1
#
_cell.length_a   1.000
_cell.length_b   1.000
_cell.length_c   1.000
_cell.angle_alpha   90.00
_cell.angle_beta   90.00
_cell.angle_gamma   90.00
#
_symmetry.space_group_name_H-M   'P 1'
#
loop_
_entity.id
_entity.type
_entity.pdbx_description
1 polymer ?
#
loop_
_entity_poly.entity_id
_entity_poly.type
_entity_poly.pdbx_seq_one_letter_code
_entity_poly.pdbx_strand_id
1 'polypeptide(L)'
;MAASTQPQIHPESASLDSLMPHMPQVRAYSTSLDALAERWNLLTLLGQMSNIGMDMTETREGFQNLTKELLHHLGTENLKKTVAEMQAKAQVAVDIVIRNLFERTADIGFLATDDDFRDFISMLAVEPNPPIPDGSDADIGLEAPANPSASYEAIKTRFREYVAKYSVYDNIILLSPSGQVLAQLDEANPVSQSQDPLIREAIETSRDYVEVYRASDLDPRRERSLIYAYRITENNSPKSRVLGVLCLMFRFEDEMAGVFQHLITAEDWEVLMLLDPDGRVIASSDEHHIPVGARMQAQPEIPYCIARFSGREYLATTCATQGYQGYAGPGWFGHVMVPLTYAFEKNLEGGADQIDATILDAVMRRSNLFSEALRNIPRQADKIQKELDVTVWNGNVRIANTKSGENSFSKTLLGEISKTGARTKEVFEESIGDLNQTVVSSILADVQFRASLAIDIMDRNLYERANDCRWWALTSYFRKNLIDDHIGDDQRGALESILSYINNLYTVYTNLFLYDRLGTIVAVSNPDFRQAIGTKLGESWVLETLAIRDSQVYSVSPFARTWLYNDRHTYIYGASVTAIDNPQQIVGGIGIVFDSEPQFSAMLRDALPKSERGDILDGCFAVFAEPDRRVIASTHSQLAPGDSLELDPAFFALKPGAGVSNIVEYQGAYFVVGARASRGYREYKSPGDHYHNDVIALVFMKIGTVADNKVAPSDGRRASDRARSEQPIYPLPSGNELTTDISTFLIGGRLFGIESCDVICSINDQQVTPLVCANPGFIGVFSFGGQTVGVISIRELLGLSDHSYHSESDGILLVKVKPRAGVKEEEGILGIVIDRIMDSPEIPNRSISRYGSELAGKSVLTKAVVRPDSGNERATMLSILDVEGLEERVVRTRANGGASEVALLGRDPAH
;
A
#
# COMPACT_ATOMS: atom_id res chain seq x y z
N MET A 1 -8.80 19.26 -48.17
CA MET A 1 -9.93 18.65 -47.44
C MET A 1 -9.68 18.85 -45.96
N ALA A 2 -10.74 19.20 -45.21
CA ALA A 2 -10.71 19.97 -43.98
C ALA A 2 -9.78 19.43 -42.87
N ALA A 3 -8.85 20.27 -42.42
CA ALA A 3 -8.17 20.11 -41.15
C ALA A 3 -9.16 20.44 -40.02
N SER A 4 -9.66 19.42 -39.33
CA SER A 4 -10.44 19.59 -38.11
C SER A 4 -9.50 19.98 -36.97
N THR A 5 -9.39 21.28 -36.72
CA THR A 5 -8.88 21.85 -35.47
C THR A 5 -9.76 21.37 -34.32
N GLN A 6 -9.32 20.32 -33.62
CA GLN A 6 -9.87 19.98 -32.31
C GLN A 6 -9.55 21.12 -31.33
N PRO A 7 -10.52 21.59 -30.52
CA PRO A 7 -10.27 22.66 -29.57
C PRO A 7 -9.30 22.20 -28.49
N GLN A 8 -8.20 22.95 -28.31
CA GLN A 8 -7.39 22.90 -27.09
C GLN A 8 -8.28 23.39 -25.94
N ILE A 9 -8.85 22.46 -25.17
CA ILE A 9 -9.57 22.75 -23.94
C ILE A 9 -8.54 22.71 -22.82
N HIS A 10 -8.40 23.83 -22.11
CA HIS A 10 -7.58 23.92 -20.89
C HIS A 10 -8.16 23.00 -19.80
N PRO A 11 -7.34 22.18 -19.12
CA PRO A 11 -7.81 21.41 -17.98
C PRO A 11 -8.04 22.34 -16.78
N GLU A 12 -9.26 22.34 -16.26
CA GLU A 12 -9.51 22.81 -14.89
C GLU A 12 -8.86 21.79 -13.95
N SER A 13 -8.11 22.26 -12.95
CA SER A 13 -7.79 21.43 -11.79
C SER A 13 -9.12 20.98 -11.18
N ALA A 14 -9.48 19.71 -11.38
CA ALA A 14 -10.76 19.20 -10.92
C ALA A 14 -10.87 19.41 -9.41
N SER A 15 -11.84 20.22 -8.98
CA SER A 15 -12.14 20.36 -7.56
C SER A 15 -12.69 19.03 -7.06
N LEU A 16 -12.34 18.66 -5.83
CA LEU A 16 -12.86 17.44 -5.20
C LEU A 16 -14.39 17.36 -5.31
N ASP A 17 -15.07 18.50 -5.18
CA ASP A 17 -16.52 18.64 -5.29
C ASP A 17 -17.07 18.12 -6.63
N SER A 18 -16.32 18.24 -7.72
CA SER A 18 -16.73 17.72 -9.04
C SER A 18 -16.60 16.19 -9.15
N LEU A 19 -15.76 15.57 -8.32
CA LEU A 19 -15.47 14.13 -8.34
C LEU A 19 -16.31 13.34 -7.35
N MET A 20 -16.70 13.94 -6.23
CA MET A 20 -17.53 13.30 -5.20
C MET A 20 -18.81 12.62 -5.73
N PRO A 21 -19.54 13.15 -6.73
CA PRO A 21 -20.73 12.48 -7.29
C PRO A 21 -20.44 11.11 -7.92
N HIS A 22 -19.20 10.88 -8.34
CA HIS A 22 -18.73 9.64 -8.94
C HIS A 22 -18.22 8.61 -7.92
N MET A 23 -18.16 8.97 -6.63
CA MET A 23 -17.71 8.09 -5.55
C MET A 23 -18.93 7.47 -4.84
N PRO A 24 -19.26 6.18 -5.07
CA PRO A 24 -20.52 5.59 -4.59
C PRO A 24 -20.70 5.66 -3.07
N GLN A 25 -19.62 5.40 -2.32
CA GLN A 25 -19.62 5.46 -0.85
C GLN A 25 -19.84 6.89 -0.34
N VAL A 26 -19.09 7.87 -0.87
CA VAL A 26 -19.26 9.29 -0.52
C VAL A 26 -20.70 9.74 -0.80
N ARG A 27 -21.26 9.34 -1.94
CA ARG A 27 -22.64 9.68 -2.33
C ARG A 27 -23.67 9.07 -1.38
N ALA A 28 -23.47 7.82 -0.96
CA ALA A 28 -24.36 7.16 -0.01
C ALA A 28 -24.38 7.89 1.35
N TYR A 29 -23.21 8.30 1.84
CA TYR A 29 -23.11 9.08 3.07
C TYR A 29 -23.63 10.51 2.92
N SER A 30 -23.32 11.20 1.82
CA SER A 30 -23.87 12.53 1.54
C SER A 30 -25.39 12.49 1.57
N THR A 31 -26.01 11.54 0.87
CA THR A 31 -27.47 11.38 0.84
C THR A 31 -28.05 11.16 2.24
N SER A 32 -27.39 10.33 3.05
CA SER A 32 -27.83 10.03 4.42
C SER A 32 -27.68 11.23 5.36
N LEU A 33 -26.57 11.97 5.26
CA LEU A 33 -26.27 13.14 6.07
C LEU A 33 -27.12 14.35 5.66
N ASP A 34 -27.41 14.52 4.37
CA ASP A 34 -28.31 15.57 3.87
C ASP A 34 -29.74 15.35 4.36
N ALA A 35 -30.24 14.11 4.33
CA ALA A 35 -31.54 13.76 4.90
C ALA A 35 -31.62 14.05 6.41
N LEU A 36 -30.52 13.81 7.14
CA LEU A 36 -30.42 14.17 8.56
C LEU A 36 -30.38 15.70 8.76
N ALA A 37 -29.66 16.43 7.91
CA ALA A 37 -29.59 17.89 7.96
C ALA A 37 -30.96 18.55 7.70
N GLU A 38 -31.75 18.04 6.75
CA GLU A 38 -33.12 18.48 6.54
C GLU A 38 -34.02 18.21 7.75
N ARG A 39 -33.88 17.03 8.37
CA ARG A 39 -34.61 16.69 9.59
C ARG A 39 -34.25 17.64 10.74
N TRP A 40 -32.98 17.99 10.88
CA TRP A 40 -32.52 19.01 11.83
C TRP A 40 -33.14 20.38 11.57
N ASN A 41 -33.23 20.83 10.30
CA ASN A 41 -33.88 22.09 9.96
C ASN A 41 -35.35 22.12 10.40
N LEU A 42 -36.09 21.03 10.14
CA LEU A 42 -37.49 20.91 10.56
C LEU A 42 -37.63 20.90 12.09
N LEU A 43 -36.79 20.13 12.78
CA LEU A 43 -36.82 20.04 14.25
C LEU A 43 -36.48 21.37 14.92
N THR A 44 -35.52 22.12 14.39
CA THR A 44 -35.17 23.46 14.90
C THR A 44 -36.30 24.46 14.71
N LEU A 45 -36.97 24.47 13.55
CA LEU A 45 -38.15 25.31 13.31
C LEU A 45 -39.30 24.97 14.27
N LEU A 46 -39.59 23.68 14.45
CA LEU A 46 -40.60 23.22 15.41
C LEU A 46 -40.22 23.55 16.86
N GLY A 47 -38.94 23.47 17.20
CA GLY A 47 -38.40 23.84 18.51
C GLY A 47 -38.60 25.33 18.81
N GLN A 48 -38.33 26.21 17.84
CA GLN A 48 -38.56 27.65 17.98
C GLN A 48 -40.05 28.02 18.09
N MET A 49 -40.92 27.29 17.39
CA MET A 49 -42.38 27.47 17.52
C MET A 49 -42.93 26.91 18.84
N SER A 50 -42.20 25.99 19.48
CA SER A 50 -42.55 25.46 20.80
C SER A 50 -42.13 26.42 21.91
N ASN A 51 -42.93 26.51 22.96
CA ASN A 51 -42.67 27.40 24.11
C ASN A 51 -41.54 26.91 25.04
N ILE A 52 -40.70 25.97 24.58
CA ILE A 52 -39.65 25.29 25.38
C ILE A 52 -38.37 26.15 25.46
N GLY A 53 -38.19 27.11 24.54
CA GLY A 53 -37.08 28.05 24.55
C GLY A 53 -35.71 27.38 24.38
N MET A 54 -35.63 26.39 23.50
CA MET A 54 -34.39 25.69 23.17
C MET A 54 -33.75 26.27 21.92
N ASP A 55 -32.47 26.62 22.03
CA ASP A 55 -31.64 26.96 20.89
C ASP A 55 -30.82 25.72 20.49
N MET A 56 -31.13 25.16 19.32
CA MET A 56 -30.40 24.03 18.73
C MET A 56 -29.51 24.45 17.56
N THR A 57 -29.32 25.76 17.39
CA THR A 57 -28.58 26.31 16.25
C THR A 57 -27.11 25.86 16.30
N GLU A 58 -26.50 25.89 17.47
CA GLU A 58 -25.10 25.49 17.67
C GLU A 58 -24.88 23.99 17.40
N THR A 59 -25.73 23.11 17.94
CA THR A 59 -25.64 21.65 17.68
C THR A 59 -25.83 21.34 16.19
N ARG A 60 -26.80 21.99 15.55
CA ARG A 60 -27.06 21.85 14.10
C ARG A 60 -25.84 22.28 13.28
N GLU A 61 -25.25 23.42 13.59
CA GLU A 61 -24.05 23.93 12.90
C GLU A 61 -22.84 23.04 13.14
N GLY A 62 -22.68 22.52 14.36
CA GLY A 62 -21.65 21.54 14.70
C GLY A 62 -21.72 20.29 13.82
N PHE A 63 -22.90 19.66 13.73
CA PHE A 63 -23.08 18.49 12.86
C PHE A 63 -22.91 18.81 11.37
N GLN A 64 -23.37 19.99 10.90
CA GLN A 64 -23.18 20.40 9.51
C GLN A 64 -21.70 20.59 9.15
N ASN A 65 -20.91 21.18 10.04
CA ASN A 65 -19.47 21.35 9.84
C ASN A 65 -18.76 20.00 9.85
N LEU A 66 -19.11 19.11 10.79
CA LEU A 66 -18.55 17.77 10.88
C LEU A 66 -18.86 16.92 9.64
N THR A 67 -20.08 17.03 9.10
CA THR A 67 -20.48 16.39 7.84
C THR A 67 -19.59 16.82 6.69
N LYS A 68 -19.35 18.13 6.53
CA LYS A 68 -18.49 18.65 5.47
C LYS A 68 -17.06 18.15 5.60
N GLU A 69 -16.51 18.16 6.81
CA GLU A 69 -15.15 17.69 7.08
C GLU A 69 -15.00 16.19 6.79
N LEU A 70 -15.95 15.37 7.25
CA LEU A 70 -15.97 13.94 6.99
C LEU A 70 -16.05 13.63 5.49
N LEU A 71 -17.01 14.23 4.76
CA LEU A 71 -17.19 13.98 3.33
C LEU A 71 -15.98 14.43 2.52
N HIS A 72 -15.36 15.56 2.89
CA HIS A 72 -14.13 16.04 2.26
C HIS A 72 -12.97 15.06 2.45
N HIS A 73 -12.78 14.55 3.67
CA HIS A 73 -11.72 13.56 3.92
C HIS A 73 -12.00 12.24 3.22
N LEU A 74 -13.24 11.75 3.23
CA LEU A 74 -13.62 10.49 2.57
C LEU A 74 -13.41 10.58 1.06
N GLY A 75 -13.81 11.70 0.45
CA GLY A 75 -13.54 11.96 -0.97
C GLY A 75 -12.04 12.07 -1.27
N THR A 76 -11.28 12.76 -0.42
CA THR A 76 -9.83 12.95 -0.60
C THR A 76 -9.07 11.63 -0.52
N GLU A 77 -9.38 10.78 0.46
CA GLU A 77 -8.69 9.49 0.62
C GLU A 77 -9.09 8.49 -0.47
N ASN A 78 -10.35 8.49 -0.92
CA ASN A 78 -10.78 7.67 -2.05
C ASN A 78 -10.08 8.09 -3.36
N LEU A 79 -9.95 9.41 -3.58
CA LEU A 79 -9.19 9.95 -4.70
C LEU A 79 -7.71 9.60 -4.63
N LYS A 80 -7.05 9.81 -3.48
CA LYS A 80 -5.64 9.45 -3.28
C LYS A 80 -5.39 7.99 -3.54
N LYS A 81 -6.24 7.09 -3.02
CA LYS A 81 -6.15 5.65 -3.26
C LYS A 81 -6.19 5.35 -4.75
N THR A 82 -7.21 5.84 -5.45
CA THR A 82 -7.41 5.59 -6.88
C THR A 82 -6.25 6.12 -7.72
N VAL A 83 -5.81 7.36 -7.44
CA VAL A 83 -4.68 7.98 -8.16
C VAL A 83 -3.38 7.24 -7.88
N ALA A 84 -3.12 6.83 -6.64
CA ALA A 84 -1.92 6.08 -6.29
C ALA A 84 -1.87 4.72 -7.01
N GLU A 85 -2.99 3.99 -7.08
CA GLU A 85 -3.09 2.74 -7.84
C GLU A 85 -2.82 2.95 -9.34
N MET A 86 -3.40 4.01 -9.92
CA MET A 86 -3.15 4.35 -11.33
C MET A 86 -1.69 4.74 -11.59
N GLN A 87 -1.11 5.59 -10.74
CA GLN A 87 0.28 6.04 -10.86
C GLN A 87 1.24 4.86 -10.73
N ALA A 88 0.98 3.96 -9.79
CA ALA A 88 1.74 2.73 -9.61
C ALA A 88 1.78 1.92 -10.91
N LYS A 89 0.62 1.64 -11.53
CA LYS A 89 0.53 0.93 -12.81
C LYS A 89 1.25 1.68 -13.94
N ALA A 90 1.08 3.00 -14.04
CA ALA A 90 1.71 3.83 -15.07
C ALA A 90 3.24 3.80 -14.96
N GLN A 91 3.76 3.99 -13.73
CA GLN A 91 5.18 4.01 -13.44
C GLN A 91 5.82 2.66 -13.76
N VAL A 92 5.19 1.56 -13.36
CA VAL A 92 5.70 0.21 -13.64
C VAL A 92 5.64 -0.11 -15.12
N ALA A 93 4.60 0.29 -15.83
CA ALA A 93 4.51 0.09 -17.28
C ALA A 93 5.69 0.74 -18.03
N VAL A 94 6.06 1.97 -17.68
CA VAL A 94 7.19 2.66 -18.32
C VAL A 94 8.55 2.13 -17.84
N ASP A 95 8.74 1.94 -16.54
CA ASP A 95 10.05 1.55 -15.99
C ASP A 95 10.46 0.13 -16.37
N ILE A 96 9.51 -0.81 -16.48
CA ILE A 96 9.80 -2.17 -16.98
C ILE A 96 10.34 -2.10 -18.40
N VAL A 97 9.68 -1.35 -19.28
CA VAL A 97 10.09 -1.25 -20.68
C VAL A 97 11.45 -0.58 -20.78
N ILE A 98 11.68 0.53 -20.08
CA ILE A 98 12.96 1.24 -20.09
C ILE A 98 14.12 0.35 -19.59
N ARG A 99 13.87 -0.48 -18.58
CA ARG A 99 14.85 -1.47 -18.13
C ARG A 99 15.15 -2.52 -19.21
N ASN A 100 14.10 -3.06 -19.83
CA ASN A 100 14.28 -4.01 -20.93
C ASN A 100 15.09 -3.40 -22.07
N LEU A 101 14.82 -2.14 -22.43
CA LEU A 101 15.55 -1.40 -23.48
C LEU A 101 17.02 -1.21 -23.12
N PHE A 102 17.32 -0.88 -21.85
CA PHE A 102 18.70 -0.76 -21.37
C PHE A 102 19.48 -2.06 -21.58
N GLU A 103 18.90 -3.22 -21.29
CA GLU A 103 19.57 -4.51 -21.46
C GLU A 103 19.97 -4.74 -22.94
N ARG A 104 19.14 -4.32 -23.89
CA ARG A 104 19.44 -4.47 -25.33
C ARG A 104 20.61 -3.59 -25.80
N THR A 105 20.95 -2.54 -25.05
CA THR A 105 22.12 -1.68 -25.37
C THR A 105 23.44 -2.43 -25.24
N ALA A 106 23.54 -3.35 -24.27
CA ALA A 106 24.71 -4.21 -24.10
C ALA A 106 24.72 -5.33 -25.16
N ASP A 107 23.55 -5.91 -25.43
CA ASP A 107 23.40 -7.02 -26.38
C ASP A 107 23.91 -6.69 -27.78
N ILE A 108 23.54 -5.51 -28.32
CA ILE A 108 24.01 -5.09 -29.65
C ILE A 108 25.53 -4.88 -29.68
N GLY A 109 26.10 -4.31 -28.61
CA GLY A 109 27.53 -4.07 -28.50
C GLY A 109 28.31 -5.38 -28.49
N PHE A 110 27.86 -6.37 -27.71
CA PHE A 110 28.48 -7.69 -27.66
C PHE A 110 28.33 -8.45 -28.97
N LEU A 111 27.11 -8.54 -29.50
CA LEU A 111 26.81 -9.32 -30.70
C LEU A 111 27.53 -8.75 -31.94
N ALA A 112 27.81 -7.45 -31.97
CA ALA A 112 28.63 -6.83 -33.02
C ALA A 112 30.13 -7.22 -32.98
N THR A 113 30.60 -7.85 -31.89
CA THR A 113 31.98 -8.34 -31.77
C THR A 113 32.15 -9.82 -32.09
N ASP A 114 31.08 -10.50 -32.50
CA ASP A 114 31.09 -11.92 -32.82
C ASP A 114 31.99 -12.24 -34.03
N ASP A 115 32.99 -13.09 -33.81
CA ASP A 115 33.97 -13.46 -34.84
C ASP A 115 33.32 -14.23 -36.00
N ASP A 116 32.24 -14.99 -35.77
CA ASP A 116 31.56 -15.71 -36.86
C ASP A 116 30.93 -14.72 -37.86
N PHE A 117 30.44 -13.55 -37.40
CA PHE A 117 29.95 -12.50 -38.30
C PHE A 117 31.08 -11.80 -39.04
N ARG A 118 32.22 -11.54 -38.38
CA ARG A 118 33.41 -10.97 -39.03
C ARG A 118 33.93 -11.86 -40.13
N ASP A 119 34.05 -13.15 -39.85
CA ASP A 119 34.51 -14.16 -40.80
C ASP A 119 33.56 -14.25 -41.99
N PHE A 120 32.25 -14.28 -41.75
CA PHE A 120 31.25 -14.29 -42.81
C PHE A 120 31.31 -13.06 -43.73
N ILE A 121 31.39 -11.84 -43.16
CA ILE A 121 31.49 -10.61 -43.96
C ILE A 121 32.81 -10.58 -44.75
N SER A 122 33.90 -11.01 -44.12
CA SER A 122 35.23 -11.06 -44.75
C SER A 122 35.26 -12.05 -45.91
N MET A 123 34.62 -13.21 -45.77
CA MET A 123 34.47 -14.18 -46.87
C MET A 123 33.71 -13.57 -48.07
N LEU A 124 32.62 -12.84 -47.82
CA LEU A 124 31.86 -12.16 -48.87
C LEU A 124 32.66 -11.04 -49.56
N ALA A 125 33.56 -10.37 -48.83
CA ALA A 125 34.41 -9.31 -49.38
C ALA A 125 35.57 -9.82 -50.27
N VAL A 126 35.92 -11.11 -50.18
CA VAL A 126 37.00 -11.76 -50.94
C VAL A 126 36.54 -12.30 -52.30
N GLU A 127 35.24 -12.21 -52.65
CA GLU A 127 34.74 -12.47 -54.00
C GLU A 127 34.63 -11.20 -54.88
N PRO A 128 35.72 -10.69 -55.47
CA PRO A 128 35.68 -10.11 -56.80
C PRO A 128 36.18 -11.15 -57.79
N ASN A 129 35.32 -11.58 -58.73
CA ASN A 129 35.69 -12.40 -59.90
C ASN A 129 37.12 -12.08 -60.39
N PRO A 130 38.08 -13.02 -60.31
CA PRO A 130 39.28 -12.86 -61.10
C PRO A 130 38.87 -12.98 -62.59
N PRO A 131 39.35 -12.11 -63.48
CA PRO A 131 39.18 -12.36 -64.91
C PRO A 131 39.87 -13.70 -65.23
N ILE A 132 39.11 -14.62 -65.80
CA ILE A 132 39.60 -15.89 -66.35
C ILE A 132 40.81 -15.56 -67.24
N PRO A 133 42.04 -15.99 -66.92
CA PRO A 133 43.13 -15.95 -67.86
C PRO A 133 42.93 -17.11 -68.83
N ASP A 134 42.79 -16.79 -70.12
CA ASP A 134 42.78 -17.80 -71.18
C ASP A 134 44.05 -18.66 -71.11
N GLY A 135 43.87 -19.96 -70.88
CA GLY A 135 44.77 -21.03 -71.30
C GLY A 135 46.00 -21.30 -70.43
N SER A 136 45.94 -22.37 -69.63
CA SER A 136 46.85 -23.53 -69.74
C SER A 136 46.61 -24.54 -68.61
N ASP A 137 46.53 -25.81 -68.99
CA ASP A 137 46.43 -26.96 -68.11
C ASP A 137 47.62 -27.04 -67.14
N ALA A 138 47.34 -26.99 -65.83
CA ALA A 138 48.21 -27.58 -64.81
C ALA A 138 47.40 -27.88 -63.54
N ASP A 139 47.21 -29.19 -63.33
CA ASP A 139 46.65 -29.87 -62.19
C ASP A 139 47.43 -29.54 -60.90
N ILE A 140 46.86 -28.75 -59.98
CA ILE A 140 47.30 -28.63 -58.58
C ILE A 140 46.05 -28.54 -57.70
N GLY A 141 45.86 -29.55 -56.85
CA GLY A 141 44.75 -29.64 -55.89
C GLY A 141 44.72 -28.50 -54.88
N LEU A 142 43.88 -27.52 -55.14
CA LEU A 142 43.36 -26.56 -54.17
C LEU A 142 41.89 -26.90 -53.95
N GLU A 143 41.55 -27.28 -52.73
CA GLU A 143 40.16 -27.46 -52.29
C GLU A 143 39.35 -26.22 -52.66
N ALA A 144 38.25 -26.43 -53.38
CA ALA A 144 37.35 -25.35 -53.77
C ALA A 144 36.84 -24.59 -52.53
N PRO A 145 36.74 -23.25 -52.56
CA PRO A 145 36.22 -22.49 -51.44
C PRO A 145 34.77 -22.88 -51.12
N ALA A 146 34.43 -22.83 -49.83
CA ALA A 146 33.16 -23.23 -49.26
C ALA A 146 31.96 -22.61 -50.01
N ASN A 147 30.95 -23.42 -50.27
CA ASN A 147 29.71 -23.05 -50.97
C ASN A 147 29.04 -21.85 -50.26
N PRO A 148 28.86 -20.66 -50.90
CA PRO A 148 28.32 -19.45 -50.24
C PRO A 148 26.98 -19.65 -49.55
N SER A 149 26.18 -20.59 -50.06
CA SER A 149 24.90 -21.01 -49.48
C SER A 149 25.03 -21.67 -48.10
N ALA A 150 26.10 -22.43 -47.85
CA ALA A 150 26.33 -23.10 -46.57
C ALA A 150 26.72 -22.12 -45.46
N SER A 151 27.57 -21.13 -45.78
CA SER A 151 27.95 -20.07 -44.84
C SER A 151 26.76 -19.18 -44.46
N TYR A 152 25.88 -18.91 -45.42
CA TYR A 152 24.64 -18.16 -45.18
C TYR A 152 23.68 -18.90 -44.22
N GLU A 153 23.47 -20.20 -44.42
CA GLU A 153 22.66 -21.01 -43.50
C GLU A 153 23.29 -21.16 -42.10
N ALA A 154 24.62 -21.16 -42.00
CA ALA A 154 25.31 -21.17 -40.72
C ALA A 154 25.01 -19.90 -39.90
N ILE A 155 25.09 -18.71 -40.53
CA ILE A 155 24.74 -17.45 -39.87
C ILE A 155 23.26 -17.38 -39.51
N LYS A 156 22.36 -17.83 -40.38
CA LYS A 156 20.94 -17.93 -40.04
C LYS A 156 20.67 -18.84 -38.86
N THR A 157 21.35 -19.99 -38.80
CA THR A 157 21.25 -20.91 -37.67
C THR A 157 21.73 -20.23 -36.39
N ARG A 158 22.82 -19.45 -36.44
CA ARG A 158 23.31 -18.65 -35.32
C ARG A 158 22.29 -17.59 -34.86
N PHE A 159 21.62 -16.90 -35.80
CA PHE A 159 20.53 -15.97 -35.46
C PHE A 159 19.34 -16.68 -34.80
N ARG A 160 18.88 -17.81 -35.35
CA ARG A 160 17.79 -18.61 -34.75
C ARG A 160 18.15 -19.06 -33.33
N GLU A 161 19.41 -19.47 -33.12
CA GLU A 161 19.92 -19.93 -31.84
C GLU A 161 20.00 -18.80 -30.79
N TYR A 162 20.30 -17.58 -31.22
CA TYR A 162 20.26 -16.38 -30.38
C TYR A 162 18.82 -16.01 -29.99
N VAL A 163 17.92 -15.89 -30.98
CA VAL A 163 16.51 -15.52 -30.74
C VAL A 163 15.75 -16.58 -29.94
N ALA A 164 16.13 -17.85 -30.01
CA ALA A 164 15.58 -18.88 -29.14
C ALA A 164 15.89 -18.66 -27.65
N LYS A 165 17.00 -17.98 -27.32
CA LYS A 165 17.36 -17.59 -25.95
C LYS A 165 16.82 -16.23 -25.58
N TYR A 166 16.84 -15.28 -26.52
CA TYR A 166 16.37 -13.92 -26.36
C TYR A 166 15.16 -13.69 -27.28
N SER A 167 13.99 -14.18 -26.87
CA SER A 167 12.74 -14.14 -27.66
C SER A 167 12.14 -12.73 -27.84
N VAL A 168 12.87 -11.72 -27.38
CA VAL A 168 12.55 -10.30 -27.49
C VAL A 168 12.78 -9.73 -28.89
N TYR A 169 13.48 -10.45 -29.78
CA TYR A 169 13.79 -10.00 -31.15
C TYR A 169 12.92 -10.72 -32.19
N ASP A 170 12.41 -10.00 -33.19
CA ASP A 170 11.71 -10.59 -34.35
C ASP A 170 12.66 -10.83 -35.51
N ASN A 171 13.61 -9.94 -35.72
CA ASN A 171 14.53 -9.98 -36.84
C ASN A 171 15.92 -9.48 -36.43
N ILE A 172 16.92 -10.07 -37.07
CA ILE A 172 18.33 -9.68 -36.98
C ILE A 172 18.78 -9.46 -38.42
N ILE A 173 19.28 -8.27 -38.73
CA ILE A 173 19.72 -7.90 -40.07
C ILE A 173 21.19 -7.53 -40.03
N LEU A 174 21.97 -8.19 -40.88
CA LEU A 174 23.38 -7.90 -41.10
C LEU A 174 23.52 -7.14 -42.42
N LEU A 175 24.07 -5.93 -42.35
CA LEU A 175 24.19 -5.00 -43.47
C LEU A 175 25.65 -4.75 -43.84
N SER A 176 25.90 -4.51 -45.13
CA SER A 176 27.16 -3.91 -45.58
C SER A 176 27.23 -2.43 -45.16
N PRO A 177 28.42 -1.79 -45.20
CA PRO A 177 28.52 -0.35 -44.95
C PRO A 177 27.78 0.52 -45.97
N SER A 178 27.38 -0.04 -47.12
CA SER A 178 26.55 0.61 -48.14
C SER A 178 25.05 0.35 -47.98
N GLY A 179 24.63 -0.40 -46.95
CA GLY A 179 23.24 -0.73 -46.66
C GLY A 179 22.67 -1.94 -47.41
N GLN A 180 23.50 -2.74 -48.08
CA GLN A 180 23.05 -4.00 -48.68
C GLN A 180 22.83 -5.05 -47.59
N VAL A 181 21.72 -5.79 -47.65
CA VAL A 181 21.45 -6.90 -46.72
C VAL A 181 22.34 -8.08 -47.06
N LEU A 182 23.24 -8.44 -46.14
CA LEU A 182 24.14 -9.59 -46.25
C LEU A 182 23.49 -10.86 -45.71
N ALA A 183 22.79 -10.75 -44.58
CA ALA A 183 21.99 -11.82 -43.99
C ALA A 183 20.82 -11.24 -43.19
N GLN A 184 19.71 -11.98 -43.11
CA GLN A 184 18.58 -11.63 -42.25
C GLN A 184 17.93 -12.90 -41.68
N LEU A 185 17.35 -12.78 -40.49
CA LEU A 185 16.61 -13.86 -39.84
C LEU A 185 15.22 -14.06 -40.46
N ASP A 186 14.45 -12.97 -40.63
CA ASP A 186 13.11 -13.01 -41.17
C ASP A 186 13.12 -13.06 -42.70
N GLU A 187 12.88 -14.24 -43.25
CA GLU A 187 12.83 -14.45 -44.70
C GLU A 187 11.61 -13.82 -45.38
N ALA A 188 10.56 -13.49 -44.62
CA ALA A 188 9.38 -12.82 -45.15
C ALA A 188 9.56 -11.30 -45.27
N ASN A 189 10.64 -10.74 -44.70
CA ASN A 189 10.96 -9.32 -44.84
C ASN A 189 11.53 -9.05 -46.25
N PRO A 190 10.89 -8.19 -47.07
CA PRO A 190 11.30 -7.98 -48.46
C PRO A 190 12.55 -7.11 -48.63
N VAL A 191 13.15 -6.59 -47.55
CA VAL A 191 14.29 -5.68 -47.65
C VAL A 191 15.54 -6.38 -48.21
N SER A 192 16.12 -5.80 -49.26
CA SER A 192 17.40 -6.24 -49.84
C SER A 192 18.49 -5.17 -49.77
N GLN A 193 18.08 -3.91 -49.65
CA GLN A 193 18.95 -2.75 -49.50
C GLN A 193 18.20 -1.67 -48.71
N SER A 194 18.90 -1.02 -47.77
CA SER A 194 18.38 0.06 -46.94
C SER A 194 19.18 1.35 -47.17
N GLN A 195 18.47 2.47 -47.13
CA GLN A 195 19.02 3.83 -47.15
C GLN A 195 18.74 4.57 -45.84
N ASP A 196 18.33 3.86 -44.78
CA ASP A 196 18.05 4.48 -43.48
C ASP A 196 19.29 5.22 -42.96
N PRO A 197 19.15 6.49 -42.51
CA PRO A 197 20.24 7.23 -41.86
C PRO A 197 20.89 6.48 -40.70
N LEU A 198 20.16 5.56 -40.06
CA LEU A 198 20.63 4.68 -38.98
C LEU A 198 21.95 3.97 -39.32
N ILE A 199 22.14 3.54 -40.57
CA ILE A 199 23.37 2.86 -41.01
C ILE A 199 24.57 3.79 -40.82
N ARG A 200 24.45 5.02 -41.31
CA ARG A 200 25.51 6.02 -41.20
C ARG A 200 25.74 6.42 -39.74
N GLU A 201 24.66 6.62 -38.98
CA GLU A 201 24.71 6.92 -37.56
C GLU A 201 25.47 5.81 -36.80
N ALA A 202 25.19 4.53 -37.06
CA ALA A 202 25.87 3.39 -36.44
C ALA A 202 27.35 3.28 -36.82
N ILE A 203 27.73 3.69 -38.03
CA ILE A 203 29.13 3.73 -38.47
C ILE A 203 29.89 4.86 -37.77
N GLU A 204 29.30 6.06 -37.69
CA GLU A 204 29.97 7.28 -37.22
C GLU A 204 29.86 7.51 -35.70
N THR A 205 28.97 6.80 -35.00
CA THR A 205 28.70 7.02 -33.57
C THR A 205 29.96 6.88 -32.69
N SER A 206 30.08 7.75 -31.68
CA SER A 206 31.08 7.64 -30.61
C SER A 206 30.57 6.85 -29.40
N ARG A 207 29.28 6.49 -29.38
CA ARG A 207 28.65 5.67 -28.34
C ARG A 207 28.83 4.18 -28.66
N ASP A 208 28.41 3.31 -27.74
CA ASP A 208 28.48 1.85 -27.90
C ASP A 208 27.28 1.25 -28.66
N TYR A 209 26.28 2.07 -28.98
CA TYR A 209 25.10 1.69 -29.75
C TYR A 209 24.41 2.91 -30.38
N VAL A 210 23.49 2.65 -31.31
CA VAL A 210 22.47 3.60 -31.79
C VAL A 210 21.10 2.97 -31.58
N GLU A 211 20.16 3.75 -31.04
CA GLU A 211 18.80 3.33 -30.72
C GLU A 211 17.81 4.28 -31.40
N VAL A 212 16.85 3.72 -32.16
CA VAL A 212 15.81 4.50 -32.83
C VAL A 212 14.45 3.83 -32.73
N TYR A 213 13.40 4.63 -32.54
CA TYR A 213 12.01 4.21 -32.67
C TYR A 213 11.29 5.08 -33.71
N ARG A 214 11.29 4.65 -34.97
CA ARG A 214 10.72 5.41 -36.10
C ARG A 214 10.37 4.49 -37.26
N ALA A 215 9.69 5.02 -38.28
CA ALA A 215 9.52 4.34 -39.56
C ALA A 215 10.90 4.08 -40.19
N SER A 216 11.15 2.86 -40.65
CA SER A 216 12.41 2.47 -41.29
C SER A 216 12.14 1.59 -42.50
N ASP A 217 12.95 1.74 -43.55
CA ASP A 217 12.90 0.86 -44.73
C ASP A 217 13.44 -0.55 -44.45
N LEU A 218 14.08 -0.74 -43.29
CA LEU A 218 14.53 -2.05 -42.80
C LEU A 218 13.35 -2.98 -42.45
N ASP A 219 12.19 -2.44 -42.11
CA ASP A 219 10.95 -3.22 -41.94
C ASP A 219 9.75 -2.45 -42.51
N PRO A 220 9.51 -2.54 -43.83
CA PRO A 220 8.47 -1.76 -44.51
C PRO A 220 7.05 -2.18 -44.14
N ARG A 221 6.89 -3.26 -43.36
CA ARG A 221 5.58 -3.80 -42.95
C ARG A 221 5.02 -3.07 -41.73
N ARG A 222 5.85 -2.41 -40.93
CA ARG A 222 5.45 -1.68 -39.72
C ARG A 222 5.51 -0.17 -39.93
N GLU A 223 4.63 0.55 -39.25
CA GLU A 223 4.65 2.01 -39.26
C GLU A 223 5.85 2.57 -38.47
N ARG A 224 6.26 1.87 -37.40
CA ARG A 224 7.44 2.20 -36.60
C ARG A 224 8.12 0.91 -36.15
N SER A 225 9.44 0.93 -36.09
CA SER A 225 10.25 -0.18 -35.59
C SER A 225 11.22 0.33 -34.54
N LEU A 226 11.40 -0.43 -33.46
CA LEU A 226 12.45 -0.19 -32.47
C LEU A 226 13.69 -0.97 -32.89
N ILE A 227 14.73 -0.24 -33.29
CA ILE A 227 15.95 -0.82 -33.87
C ILE A 227 17.16 -0.39 -33.06
N TYR A 228 17.94 -1.37 -32.64
CA TYR A 228 19.31 -1.17 -32.12
C TYR A 228 20.30 -1.48 -33.22
N ALA A 229 21.24 -0.57 -33.46
CA ALA A 229 22.26 -0.77 -34.47
C ALA A 229 23.66 -0.44 -33.97
N TYR A 230 24.64 -1.23 -34.39
CA TYR A 230 26.04 -0.94 -34.16
C TYR A 230 26.93 -1.47 -35.28
N ARG A 231 28.09 -0.82 -35.47
CA ARG A 231 29.07 -1.22 -36.47
C ARG A 231 29.82 -2.49 -36.05
N ILE A 232 30.07 -3.37 -37.01
CA ILE A 232 31.01 -4.49 -36.88
C ILE A 232 32.35 -4.05 -37.45
N THR A 233 33.41 -4.16 -36.66
CA THR A 233 34.79 -3.83 -37.07
C THR A 233 35.64 -5.09 -37.25
N GLU A 234 36.72 -4.99 -38.02
CA GLU A 234 37.66 -6.09 -38.30
C GLU A 234 38.34 -6.63 -37.04
N ASN A 235 38.48 -5.82 -35.99
CA ASN A 235 38.88 -6.26 -34.66
C ASN A 235 38.27 -5.35 -33.58
N ASN A 236 38.40 -5.73 -32.32
CA ASN A 236 37.87 -4.98 -31.16
C ASN A 236 38.52 -3.60 -30.93
N SER A 237 39.50 -3.18 -31.74
CA SER A 237 40.08 -1.84 -31.61
C SER A 237 39.10 -0.78 -32.15
N PRO A 238 38.85 0.32 -31.42
CA PRO A 238 37.91 1.38 -31.84
C PRO A 238 38.24 2.06 -33.18
N LYS A 239 39.49 1.94 -33.65
CA LYS A 239 39.98 2.51 -34.93
C LYS A 239 40.01 1.50 -36.07
N SER A 240 39.54 0.28 -35.83
CA SER A 240 39.56 -0.78 -36.82
C SER A 240 38.57 -0.51 -37.94
N ARG A 241 38.85 -1.04 -39.14
CA ARG A 241 38.01 -0.85 -40.32
C ARG A 241 36.61 -1.41 -40.05
N VAL A 242 35.58 -0.66 -40.43
CA VAL A 242 34.19 -1.11 -40.38
C VAL A 242 33.93 -2.11 -41.52
N LEU A 243 33.46 -3.30 -41.16
CA LEU A 243 33.11 -4.38 -42.07
C LEU A 243 31.62 -4.35 -42.44
N GLY A 244 30.75 -3.98 -41.50
CA GLY A 244 29.30 -3.95 -41.70
C GLY A 244 28.56 -3.29 -40.53
N VAL A 245 27.24 -3.34 -40.56
CA VAL A 245 26.35 -2.87 -39.48
C VAL A 245 25.40 -3.99 -39.10
N LEU A 246 25.29 -4.26 -37.80
CA LEU A 246 24.30 -5.18 -37.24
C LEU A 246 23.09 -4.38 -36.78
N CYS A 247 21.90 -4.85 -37.11
CA CYS A 247 20.63 -4.29 -36.65
C CYS A 247 19.81 -5.37 -35.94
N LEU A 248 19.37 -5.07 -34.71
CA LEU A 248 18.45 -5.90 -33.93
C LEU A 248 17.08 -5.21 -33.88
N MET A 249 16.06 -5.92 -34.32
CA MET A 249 14.68 -5.45 -34.33
C MET A 249 13.93 -6.04 -33.15
N PHE A 250 13.38 -5.15 -32.32
CA PHE A 250 12.73 -5.52 -31.06
C PHE A 250 11.23 -5.76 -31.27
N ARG A 251 10.70 -6.82 -30.64
CA ARG A 251 9.27 -7.14 -30.58
C ARG A 251 8.54 -6.24 -29.60
N PHE A 252 8.49 -4.95 -29.93
CA PHE A 252 7.93 -3.93 -29.06
C PHE A 252 6.47 -4.23 -28.70
N GLU A 253 5.66 -4.61 -29.69
CA GLU A 253 4.24 -4.90 -29.50
C GLU A 253 4.00 -6.09 -28.56
N ASP A 254 4.74 -7.19 -28.73
CA ASP A 254 4.63 -8.38 -27.87
C ASP A 254 5.05 -8.07 -26.42
N GLU A 255 6.12 -7.29 -26.25
CA GLU A 255 6.60 -6.88 -24.93
C GLU A 255 5.54 -6.02 -24.22
N MET A 256 4.97 -5.04 -24.92
CA MET A 256 3.92 -4.19 -24.35
C MET A 256 2.67 -4.98 -24.01
N ALA A 257 2.26 -5.95 -24.84
CA ALA A 257 1.15 -6.83 -24.55
C ALA A 257 1.38 -7.64 -23.26
N GLY A 258 2.59 -8.18 -23.08
CA GLY A 258 2.99 -8.88 -21.86
C GLY A 258 2.98 -7.98 -20.61
N VAL A 259 3.50 -6.75 -20.72
CA VAL A 259 3.49 -5.75 -19.64
C VAL A 259 2.06 -5.35 -19.27
N PHE A 260 1.17 -5.16 -20.23
CA PHE A 260 -0.22 -4.76 -19.95
C PHE A 260 -1.04 -5.89 -19.34
N GLN A 261 -0.97 -7.11 -19.89
CA GLN A 261 -1.67 -8.28 -19.31
C GLN A 261 -1.25 -8.59 -17.87
N HIS A 262 -0.05 -8.13 -17.50
CA HIS A 262 0.44 -8.25 -16.13
C HIS A 262 -0.22 -7.26 -15.17
N LEU A 263 -0.44 -6.02 -15.62
CA LEU A 263 -0.83 -4.89 -14.78
C LEU A 263 -2.35 -4.67 -14.72
N ILE A 264 -3.07 -5.14 -15.72
CA ILE A 264 -4.53 -5.09 -15.79
C ILE A 264 -5.12 -6.46 -16.11
N THR A 265 -6.32 -6.70 -15.58
CA THR A 265 -7.14 -7.88 -15.87
C THR A 265 -8.23 -7.53 -16.89
N ALA A 266 -8.91 -8.53 -17.45
CA ALA A 266 -9.99 -8.30 -18.43
C ALA A 266 -11.23 -7.62 -17.83
N GLU A 267 -11.36 -7.59 -16.51
CA GLU A 267 -12.48 -6.96 -15.78
C GLU A 267 -12.17 -5.52 -15.36
N ASP A 268 -10.91 -5.08 -15.51
CA ASP A 268 -10.46 -3.73 -15.18
C ASP A 268 -10.96 -2.71 -16.22
N TRP A 269 -11.42 -1.56 -15.75
CA TRP A 269 -11.85 -0.45 -16.62
C TRP A 269 -10.68 0.44 -17.05
N GLU A 270 -9.50 0.20 -16.49
CA GLU A 270 -8.29 0.98 -16.76
C GLU A 270 -7.69 0.66 -18.13
N VAL A 271 -7.34 1.71 -18.88
CA VAL A 271 -6.57 1.59 -20.11
C VAL A 271 -5.16 2.11 -19.86
N LEU A 272 -4.17 1.23 -19.99
CA LEU A 272 -2.76 1.53 -19.91
C LEU A 272 -2.23 1.92 -21.29
N MET A 273 -1.36 2.92 -21.32
CA MET A 273 -0.72 3.41 -22.53
C MET A 273 0.74 3.75 -22.27
N LEU A 274 1.53 3.67 -23.33
CA LEU A 274 2.84 4.27 -23.40
C LEU A 274 2.78 5.44 -24.39
N LEU A 275 3.31 6.59 -23.99
CA LEU A 275 3.32 7.83 -24.79
C LEU A 275 4.74 8.19 -25.21
N ASP A 276 4.89 8.72 -26.43
CA ASP A 276 6.13 9.38 -26.86
C ASP A 276 6.27 10.79 -26.26
N PRO A 277 7.43 11.47 -26.43
CA PRO A 277 7.64 12.82 -25.90
C PRO A 277 6.64 13.88 -26.38
N ASP A 278 5.99 13.64 -27.53
CA ASP A 278 4.96 14.52 -28.11
C ASP A 278 3.54 14.21 -27.58
N GLY A 279 3.42 13.26 -26.64
CA GLY A 279 2.15 12.81 -26.07
C GLY A 279 1.34 11.92 -27.01
N ARG A 280 1.95 11.29 -28.02
CA ARG A 280 1.26 10.32 -28.88
C ARG A 280 1.32 8.93 -28.28
N VAL A 281 0.20 8.22 -28.31
CA VAL A 281 0.10 6.83 -27.91
C VAL A 281 0.96 5.98 -28.85
N ILE A 282 1.93 5.27 -28.30
CA ILE A 282 2.79 4.32 -29.04
C ILE A 282 2.47 2.86 -28.73
N ALA A 283 1.83 2.60 -27.59
CA ALA A 283 1.25 1.31 -27.24
C ALA A 283 0.01 1.54 -26.35
N SER A 284 -1.00 0.69 -26.48
CA SER A 284 -2.25 0.75 -25.71
C SER A 284 -2.67 -0.65 -25.30
N SER A 285 -3.20 -0.80 -24.09
CA SER A 285 -3.76 -2.06 -23.62
C SER A 285 -5.12 -2.38 -24.23
N ASP A 286 -5.81 -1.37 -24.78
CA ASP A 286 -7.03 -1.51 -25.57
C ASP A 286 -6.94 -0.58 -26.79
N GLU A 287 -6.42 -1.12 -27.89
CA GLU A 287 -6.28 -0.41 -29.15
C GLU A 287 -7.62 -0.10 -29.83
N HIS A 288 -8.70 -0.83 -29.51
CA HIS A 288 -10.02 -0.55 -30.07
C HIS A 288 -10.63 0.68 -29.43
N HIS A 289 -10.38 0.88 -28.14
CA HIS A 289 -10.85 2.05 -27.42
C HIS A 289 -9.94 3.27 -27.62
N ILE A 290 -8.63 3.09 -27.38
CA ILE A 290 -7.61 4.11 -27.55
C ILE A 290 -6.57 3.61 -28.55
N PRO A 291 -6.66 4.02 -29.84
CA PRO A 291 -5.76 3.52 -30.87
C PRO A 291 -4.36 4.13 -30.74
N VAL A 292 -3.37 3.35 -31.16
CA VAL A 292 -2.00 3.84 -31.38
C VAL A 292 -2.03 5.04 -32.35
N GLY A 293 -1.23 6.07 -32.04
CA GLY A 293 -1.18 7.34 -32.77
C GLY A 293 -2.13 8.42 -32.26
N ALA A 294 -3.09 8.09 -31.38
CA ALA A 294 -3.92 9.08 -30.68
C ALA A 294 -3.05 10.04 -29.85
N ARG A 295 -3.51 11.28 -29.65
CA ARG A 295 -2.80 12.28 -28.84
C ARG A 295 -3.43 12.41 -27.46
N MET A 296 -2.60 12.30 -26.44
CA MET A 296 -2.93 12.52 -25.04
C MET A 296 -2.18 13.73 -24.51
N GLN A 297 -2.70 14.35 -23.45
CA GLN A 297 -2.00 15.39 -22.72
C GLN A 297 -1.17 14.75 -21.62
N ALA A 298 0.13 14.55 -21.88
CA ALA A 298 1.08 14.09 -20.89
C ALA A 298 1.41 15.24 -19.92
N GLN A 299 1.08 15.08 -18.64
CA GLN A 299 1.37 16.05 -17.57
C GLN A 299 1.99 15.33 -16.37
N PRO A 300 3.28 14.95 -16.44
CA PRO A 300 3.94 14.18 -15.37
C PRO A 300 4.08 14.96 -14.05
N GLU A 301 4.00 16.29 -14.09
CA GLU A 301 4.11 17.17 -12.91
C GLU A 301 2.84 17.21 -12.06
N ILE A 302 1.70 16.75 -12.61
CA ILE A 302 0.40 16.81 -11.94
C ILE A 302 -0.01 15.37 -11.60
N PRO A 303 -0.42 15.05 -10.35
CA PRO A 303 -0.69 13.68 -9.96
C PRO A 303 -1.84 13.05 -10.74
N TYR A 304 -2.86 13.84 -11.11
CA TYR A 304 -3.98 13.42 -11.91
C TYR A 304 -4.64 14.60 -12.65
N CYS A 305 -5.35 14.32 -13.74
CA CYS A 305 -6.20 15.29 -14.42
C CYS A 305 -7.48 14.63 -14.94
N ILE A 306 -8.48 15.45 -15.28
CA ILE A 306 -9.67 14.98 -15.99
C ILE A 306 -9.45 15.17 -17.49
N ALA A 307 -9.27 14.05 -18.19
CA ALA A 307 -9.07 14.03 -19.63
C ALA A 307 -10.39 13.75 -20.35
N ARG A 308 -10.60 14.41 -21.50
CA ARG A 308 -11.73 14.14 -22.39
C ARG A 308 -11.25 13.40 -23.62
N PHE A 309 -11.80 12.22 -23.86
CA PHE A 309 -11.48 11.41 -25.03
C PHE A 309 -12.73 10.74 -25.59
N SER A 310 -12.92 10.78 -26.91
CA SER A 310 -14.05 10.15 -27.61
C SER A 310 -15.44 10.40 -26.99
N GLY A 311 -15.66 11.61 -26.46
CA GLY A 311 -16.94 12.02 -25.86
C GLY A 311 -17.18 11.54 -24.43
N ARG A 312 -16.18 11.00 -23.74
CA ARG A 312 -16.23 10.60 -22.33
C ARG A 312 -15.16 11.33 -21.50
N GLU A 313 -15.40 11.42 -20.20
CA GLU A 313 -14.45 11.95 -19.22
C GLU A 313 -13.73 10.80 -18.51
N TYR A 314 -12.44 10.97 -18.32
CA TYR A 314 -11.55 10.01 -17.70
C TYR A 314 -10.77 10.68 -16.58
N LEU A 315 -10.56 9.94 -15.51
CA LEU A 315 -9.46 10.22 -14.60
C LEU A 315 -8.18 9.72 -15.28
N ALA A 316 -7.18 10.59 -15.39
CA ALA A 316 -5.93 10.27 -16.07
C ALA A 316 -4.71 10.60 -15.22
N THR A 317 -3.65 9.79 -15.32
CA THR A 317 -2.36 10.06 -14.70
C THR A 317 -1.22 9.75 -15.66
N THR A 318 -0.11 10.47 -15.53
CA THR A 318 1.08 10.31 -16.37
C THR A 318 2.31 10.20 -15.49
N CYS A 319 3.16 9.22 -15.76
CA CYS A 319 4.43 9.03 -15.05
C CYS A 319 5.60 9.05 -16.03
N ALA A 320 6.63 9.84 -15.71
CA ALA A 320 7.91 9.78 -16.39
C ALA A 320 8.73 8.61 -15.85
N THR A 321 9.62 8.05 -16.67
CA THR A 321 10.54 7.03 -16.17
C THR A 321 11.50 7.59 -15.13
N GLN A 322 11.83 6.77 -14.13
CA GLN A 322 12.92 7.07 -13.18
C GLN A 322 14.31 6.81 -13.80
N GLY A 323 14.35 6.21 -15.01
CA GLY A 323 15.56 5.71 -15.62
C GLY A 323 16.11 4.46 -14.92
N TYR A 324 17.12 3.86 -15.52
CA TYR A 324 17.78 2.68 -14.96
C TYR A 324 19.29 2.75 -15.23
N GLN A 325 20.11 2.67 -14.18
CA GLN A 325 21.58 2.74 -14.27
C GLN A 325 22.13 3.91 -15.13
N GLY A 326 21.46 5.07 -15.09
CA GLY A 326 21.84 6.26 -15.87
C GLY A 326 21.27 6.30 -17.29
N TYR A 327 20.55 5.28 -17.73
CA TYR A 327 19.79 5.26 -18.97
C TYR A 327 18.36 5.76 -18.74
N ALA A 328 17.99 6.86 -19.40
CA ALA A 328 16.65 7.47 -19.32
C ALA A 328 15.73 7.07 -20.49
N GLY A 329 16.24 6.25 -21.41
CA GLY A 329 15.55 5.83 -22.63
C GLY A 329 15.06 6.95 -23.54
N PRO A 330 14.10 6.66 -24.43
CA PRO A 330 13.66 7.59 -25.47
C PRO A 330 12.81 8.78 -24.99
N GLY A 331 12.61 8.95 -23.68
CA GLY A 331 11.75 9.98 -23.10
C GLY A 331 10.26 9.61 -23.11
N TRP A 332 9.94 8.32 -23.06
CA TRP A 332 8.56 7.85 -23.02
C TRP A 332 7.90 8.05 -21.65
N PHE A 333 6.57 8.11 -21.65
CA PHE A 333 5.75 8.23 -20.45
C PHE A 333 4.79 7.05 -20.33
N GLY A 334 4.60 6.56 -19.11
CA GLY A 334 3.49 5.68 -18.78
C GLY A 334 2.23 6.53 -18.55
N HIS A 335 1.10 6.10 -19.10
CA HIS A 335 -0.17 6.84 -18.97
C HIS A 335 -1.32 5.89 -18.69
N VAL A 336 -2.21 6.27 -17.78
CA VAL A 336 -3.39 5.46 -17.43
C VAL A 336 -4.62 6.34 -17.50
N MET A 337 -5.68 5.80 -18.09
CA MET A 337 -7.00 6.43 -18.11
C MET A 337 -8.04 5.46 -17.58
N VAL A 338 -8.92 5.95 -16.70
CA VAL A 338 -10.07 5.20 -16.19
C VAL A 338 -11.32 6.04 -16.45
N PRO A 339 -12.38 5.50 -17.07
CA PRO A 339 -13.62 6.25 -17.25
C PRO A 339 -14.11 6.76 -15.89
N LEU A 340 -14.41 8.05 -15.78
CA LEU A 340 -14.70 8.70 -14.50
C LEU A 340 -15.90 8.05 -13.78
N THR A 341 -16.85 7.49 -14.53
CA THR A 341 -17.99 6.73 -13.99
C THR A 341 -17.58 5.50 -13.18
N TYR A 342 -16.48 4.84 -13.56
CA TYR A 342 -16.02 3.58 -12.95
C TYR A 342 -14.77 3.75 -12.07
N ALA A 343 -14.15 4.93 -12.07
CA ALA A 343 -12.88 5.19 -11.38
C ALA A 343 -12.92 4.86 -9.88
N PHE A 344 -14.09 4.94 -9.24
CA PHE A 344 -14.26 4.73 -7.80
C PHE A 344 -15.17 3.54 -7.45
N GLU A 345 -15.51 2.67 -8.41
CA GLU A 345 -16.43 1.54 -8.19
C GLU A 345 -15.76 0.28 -7.63
N LYS A 346 -14.42 0.21 -7.56
CA LYS A 346 -13.74 -1.00 -7.06
C LYS A 346 -14.10 -1.29 -5.60
N ASN A 347 -14.88 -2.35 -5.41
CA ASN A 347 -15.32 -2.85 -4.11
C ASN A 347 -14.12 -3.31 -3.24
N LEU A 348 -14.23 -3.07 -1.94
CA LEU A 348 -13.27 -3.46 -0.88
C LEU A 348 -13.16 -4.98 -0.64
N GLU A 349 -13.70 -5.82 -1.52
CA GLU A 349 -13.96 -7.26 -1.28
C GLU A 349 -12.71 -8.16 -1.17
N GLY A 350 -11.50 -7.61 -1.29
CA GLY A 350 -10.28 -8.43 -1.41
C GLY A 350 -9.34 -8.50 -0.21
N GLY A 351 -9.32 -7.49 0.69
CA GLY A 351 -8.18 -7.33 1.62
C GLY A 351 -8.53 -7.08 3.08
N ALA A 352 -9.67 -6.44 3.36
CA ALA A 352 -9.94 -5.94 4.70
C ALA A 352 -10.85 -6.85 5.55
N ASP A 353 -11.59 -7.77 4.92
CA ASP A 353 -12.45 -8.76 5.62
C ASP A 353 -11.66 -9.84 6.39
N GLN A 354 -10.33 -9.88 6.25
CA GLN A 354 -9.44 -10.81 6.93
C GLN A 354 -8.57 -10.17 8.02
N ILE A 355 -8.71 -8.87 8.29
CA ILE A 355 -7.91 -8.19 9.32
C ILE A 355 -8.55 -8.45 10.68
N ASP A 356 -7.75 -8.93 11.64
CA ASP A 356 -8.22 -9.09 13.02
C ASP A 356 -8.70 -7.74 13.57
N ALA A 357 -9.97 -7.66 13.97
CA ALA A 357 -10.61 -6.45 14.48
C ALA A 357 -9.86 -5.84 15.68
N THR A 358 -9.14 -6.66 16.46
CA THR A 358 -8.34 -6.19 17.59
C THR A 358 -7.06 -5.49 17.15
N ILE A 359 -6.40 -5.98 16.08
CA ILE A 359 -5.22 -5.36 15.48
C ILE A 359 -5.64 -4.05 14.81
N LEU A 360 -6.76 -4.07 14.07
CA LEU A 360 -7.30 -2.87 13.45
C LEU A 360 -7.61 -1.80 14.50
N ASP A 361 -8.32 -2.11 15.59
CA ASP A 361 -8.59 -1.14 16.68
C ASP A 361 -7.30 -0.59 17.33
N ALA A 362 -6.27 -1.44 17.50
CA ALA A 362 -4.98 -1.03 18.05
C ALA A 362 -4.25 -0.02 17.12
N VAL A 363 -4.23 -0.30 15.82
CA VAL A 363 -3.67 0.58 14.79
C VAL A 363 -4.47 1.89 14.72
N MET A 364 -5.80 1.82 14.79
CA MET A 364 -6.67 3.00 14.72
C MET A 364 -6.42 4.03 15.82
N ARG A 365 -6.15 3.56 17.05
CA ARG A 365 -6.03 4.46 18.20
C ARG A 365 -4.69 5.16 18.31
N ARG A 366 -3.63 4.63 17.67
CA ARG A 366 -2.24 5.01 17.99
C ARG A 366 -1.31 5.12 16.79
N SER A 367 -1.73 4.72 15.60
CA SER A 367 -0.89 4.86 14.41
C SER A 367 -0.78 6.31 13.96
N ASN A 368 0.35 6.67 13.36
CA ASN A 368 0.54 7.95 12.68
C ASN A 368 -0.10 7.98 11.29
N LEU A 369 -0.84 6.93 10.92
CA LEU A 369 -1.45 6.76 9.61
C LEU A 369 -2.55 7.78 9.32
N PHE A 370 -3.29 8.19 10.35
CA PHE A 370 -4.44 9.10 10.20
C PHE A 370 -4.05 10.53 10.55
N SER A 371 -4.55 11.48 9.77
CA SER A 371 -4.40 12.92 10.06
C SER A 371 -4.99 13.25 11.44
N GLU A 372 -4.47 14.31 12.06
CA GLU A 372 -5.01 14.80 13.34
C GLU A 372 -6.49 15.17 13.22
N ALA A 373 -6.89 15.74 12.08
CA ALA A 373 -8.28 16.04 11.75
C ALA A 373 -9.17 14.80 11.85
N LEU A 374 -8.80 13.70 11.18
CA LEU A 374 -9.56 12.45 11.20
C LEU A 374 -9.68 11.81 12.58
N ARG A 375 -8.67 11.97 13.44
CA ARG A 375 -8.73 11.49 14.84
C ARG A 375 -9.62 12.34 15.72
N ASN A 376 -9.87 13.59 15.35
CA ASN A 376 -10.68 14.53 16.11
C ASN A 376 -12.18 14.42 15.78
N ILE A 377 -12.56 13.97 14.58
CA ILE A 377 -13.97 13.82 14.17
C ILE A 377 -14.79 12.98 15.18
N PRO A 378 -14.35 11.77 15.62
CA PRO A 378 -15.09 11.01 16.62
C PRO A 378 -15.26 11.76 17.96
N ARG A 379 -14.21 12.45 18.39
CA ARG A 379 -14.22 13.20 19.66
C ARG A 379 -15.19 14.39 19.60
N GLN A 380 -15.25 15.08 18.47
CA GLN A 380 -16.18 16.17 18.24
C GLN A 380 -17.62 15.66 18.17
N ALA A 381 -17.88 14.55 17.47
CA ALA A 381 -19.20 13.91 17.45
C ALA A 381 -19.69 13.55 18.85
N ASP A 382 -18.83 12.95 19.67
CA ASP A 382 -19.13 12.61 21.07
C ASP A 382 -19.44 13.85 21.91
N LYS A 383 -18.69 14.94 21.72
CA LYS A 383 -18.91 16.21 22.42
C LYS A 383 -20.27 16.81 22.06
N ILE A 384 -20.57 16.93 20.75
CA ILE A 384 -21.85 17.48 20.26
C ILE A 384 -23.03 16.63 20.78
N GLN A 385 -22.88 15.29 20.79
CA GLN A 385 -23.91 14.41 21.33
C GLN A 385 -24.12 14.59 22.84
N LYS A 386 -23.02 14.72 23.62
CA LYS A 386 -23.10 14.97 25.07
C LYS A 386 -23.83 16.28 25.38
N GLU A 387 -23.56 17.34 24.61
CA GLU A 387 -24.25 18.64 24.73
C GLU A 387 -25.73 18.53 24.33
N LEU A 388 -26.03 17.79 23.27
CA LEU A 388 -27.40 17.53 22.83
C LEU A 388 -28.20 16.76 23.88
N ASP A 389 -27.63 15.71 24.46
CA ASP A 389 -28.27 14.90 25.50
C ASP A 389 -28.64 15.76 26.70
N VAL A 390 -27.73 16.63 27.16
CA VAL A 390 -28.01 17.58 28.27
C VAL A 390 -29.09 18.57 27.89
N THR A 391 -29.05 19.08 26.66
CA THR A 391 -30.06 20.02 26.17
C THR A 391 -31.44 19.36 26.19
N VAL A 392 -31.59 18.19 25.56
CA VAL A 392 -32.84 17.41 25.55
C VAL A 392 -33.31 17.10 26.97
N TRP A 393 -32.40 16.68 27.85
CA TRP A 393 -32.71 16.35 29.24
C TRP A 393 -33.24 17.56 30.01
N ASN A 394 -32.59 18.72 29.87
CA ASN A 394 -33.05 19.99 30.44
C ASN A 394 -34.43 20.41 29.89
N GLY A 395 -34.70 20.13 28.61
CA GLY A 395 -36.03 20.30 28.01
C GLY A 395 -37.10 19.46 28.70
N ASN A 396 -36.82 18.17 28.94
CA ASN A 396 -37.72 17.28 29.64
C ASN A 396 -38.00 17.75 31.08
N VAL A 397 -36.97 18.21 31.79
CA VAL A 397 -37.11 18.81 33.13
C VAL A 397 -37.99 20.07 33.11
N ARG A 398 -37.81 20.96 32.13
CA ARG A 398 -38.65 22.16 31.98
C ARG A 398 -40.11 21.80 31.71
N ILE A 399 -40.36 20.82 30.86
CA ILE A 399 -41.71 20.33 30.55
C ILE A 399 -42.37 19.76 31.81
N ALA A 400 -41.67 18.92 32.56
CA ALA A 400 -42.16 18.35 33.82
C ALA A 400 -42.49 19.43 34.87
N ASN A 401 -41.73 20.53 34.88
CA ASN A 401 -41.97 21.67 35.76
C ASN A 401 -43.14 22.58 35.34
N THR A 402 -43.64 22.47 34.10
CA THR A 402 -44.70 23.34 33.56
C THR A 402 -46.08 22.69 33.74
N LYS A 403 -46.95 23.26 34.60
CA LYS A 403 -48.25 22.70 35.07
C LYS A 403 -49.39 22.64 34.01
N SER A 404 -49.08 22.51 32.72
CA SER A 404 -50.06 22.55 31.63
C SER A 404 -50.22 21.17 30.98
N GLY A 405 -51.46 20.67 30.89
CA GLY A 405 -51.78 19.33 30.34
C GLY A 405 -51.56 19.14 28.82
N GLU A 406 -50.97 20.11 28.12
CA GLU A 406 -50.71 20.08 26.66
C GLU A 406 -49.22 19.88 26.32
N ASN A 407 -48.53 19.02 27.08
CA ASN A 407 -47.07 18.82 26.98
C ASN A 407 -46.65 17.65 26.05
N SER A 408 -47.59 16.94 25.44
CA SER A 408 -47.33 15.73 24.63
C SER A 408 -46.55 16.02 23.34
N PHE A 409 -46.84 17.14 22.67
CA PHE A 409 -46.12 17.58 21.47
C PHE A 409 -44.64 17.85 21.78
N SER A 410 -44.38 18.60 22.85
CA SER A 410 -43.04 18.96 23.32
C SER A 410 -42.22 17.72 23.72
N LYS A 411 -42.79 16.77 24.48
CA LYS A 411 -42.13 15.50 24.80
C LYS A 411 -41.80 14.68 23.53
N THR A 412 -42.72 14.65 22.56
CA THR A 412 -42.50 13.95 21.28
C THR A 412 -41.38 14.59 20.46
N LEU A 413 -41.36 15.93 20.38
CA LEU A 413 -40.33 16.69 19.68
C LEU A 413 -38.93 16.42 20.28
N LEU A 414 -38.79 16.47 21.60
CA LEU A 414 -37.53 16.15 22.29
C LEU A 414 -37.08 14.70 22.03
N GLY A 415 -38.01 13.75 22.05
CA GLY A 415 -37.73 12.36 21.70
C GLY A 415 -37.22 12.22 20.27
N GLU A 416 -37.82 12.92 19.31
CA GLU A 416 -37.38 12.91 17.91
C GLU A 416 -36.02 13.59 17.71
N ILE A 417 -35.70 14.65 18.47
CA ILE A 417 -34.38 15.27 18.47
C ILE A 417 -33.33 14.28 19.01
N SER A 418 -33.58 13.64 20.15
CA SER A 418 -32.66 12.64 20.72
C SER A 418 -32.40 11.49 19.75
N LYS A 419 -33.45 10.93 19.14
CA LYS A 419 -33.30 9.87 18.12
C LYS A 419 -32.52 10.34 16.90
N THR A 420 -32.76 11.58 16.45
CA THR A 420 -32.06 12.14 15.29
C THR A 420 -30.57 12.32 15.61
N GLY A 421 -30.21 12.84 16.78
CA GLY A 421 -28.82 12.93 17.23
C GLY A 421 -28.13 11.57 17.32
N ALA A 422 -28.78 10.59 17.97
CA ALA A 422 -28.25 9.23 18.06
C ALA A 422 -28.02 8.60 16.68
N ARG A 423 -28.94 8.79 15.73
CA ARG A 423 -28.79 8.31 14.35
C ARG A 423 -27.68 9.05 13.60
N THR A 424 -27.55 10.36 13.80
CA THR A 424 -26.45 11.15 13.23
C THR A 424 -25.10 10.61 13.70
N LYS A 425 -24.94 10.37 15.01
CA LYS A 425 -23.71 9.77 15.57
C LYS A 425 -23.42 8.40 14.97
N GLU A 426 -24.42 7.53 14.85
CA GLU A 426 -24.25 6.18 14.28
C GLU A 426 -23.72 6.24 12.84
N VAL A 427 -24.29 7.11 11.99
CA VAL A 427 -23.82 7.31 10.61
C VAL A 427 -22.39 7.85 10.59
N PHE A 428 -22.01 8.75 11.52
CA PHE A 428 -20.62 9.21 11.64
C PHE A 428 -19.66 8.08 12.02
N GLU A 429 -20.01 7.25 13.01
CA GLU A 429 -19.17 6.13 13.45
C GLU A 429 -18.97 5.10 12.32
N GLU A 430 -20.03 4.78 11.58
CA GLU A 430 -19.98 3.91 10.40
C GLU A 430 -19.09 4.50 9.29
N SER A 431 -19.30 5.77 8.94
CA SER A 431 -18.51 6.44 7.90
C SER A 431 -17.02 6.52 8.22
N ILE A 432 -16.69 6.74 9.50
CA ILE A 432 -15.30 6.78 9.98
C ILE A 432 -14.71 5.37 9.92
N GLY A 433 -15.46 4.34 10.31
CA GLY A 433 -15.06 2.94 10.17
C GLY A 433 -14.67 2.61 8.73
N ASP A 434 -15.54 2.93 7.77
CA ASP A 434 -15.32 2.67 6.35
C ASP A 434 -14.17 3.49 5.76
N LEU A 435 -13.99 4.74 6.20
CA LEU A 435 -12.82 5.53 5.83
C LEU A 435 -11.52 4.87 6.28
N ASN A 436 -11.49 4.38 7.51
CA ASN A 436 -10.32 3.70 8.06
C ASN A 436 -10.00 2.41 7.30
N GLN A 437 -11.04 1.63 6.99
CA GLN A 437 -10.96 0.44 6.13
C GLN A 437 -10.35 0.81 4.77
N THR A 438 -10.78 1.94 4.18
CA THR A 438 -10.30 2.44 2.89
C THR A 438 -8.82 2.80 2.92
N VAL A 439 -8.36 3.53 3.94
CA VAL A 439 -6.95 3.90 4.12
C VAL A 439 -6.08 2.65 4.32
N VAL A 440 -6.50 1.73 5.18
CA VAL A 440 -5.74 0.49 5.43
C VAL A 440 -5.68 -0.38 4.17
N SER A 441 -6.79 -0.51 3.44
CA SER A 441 -6.83 -1.25 2.18
C SER A 441 -5.92 -0.63 1.12
N SER A 442 -5.85 0.70 1.05
CA SER A 442 -4.94 1.43 0.16
C SER A 442 -3.48 1.09 0.45
N ILE A 443 -3.07 1.12 1.72
CA ILE A 443 -1.69 0.79 2.13
C ILE A 443 -1.37 -0.69 1.87
N LEU A 444 -2.31 -1.59 2.17
CA LEU A 444 -2.19 -3.03 1.90
C LEU A 444 -2.01 -3.32 0.41
N ALA A 445 -2.74 -2.61 -0.45
CA ALA A 445 -2.61 -2.70 -1.90
C ALA A 445 -1.24 -2.17 -2.37
N ASP A 446 -0.78 -1.02 -1.85
CA ASP A 446 0.54 -0.46 -2.20
C ASP A 446 1.67 -1.42 -1.83
N VAL A 447 1.75 -1.94 -0.59
CA VAL A 447 2.84 -2.86 -0.24
C VAL A 447 2.82 -4.17 -1.04
N GLN A 448 1.64 -4.68 -1.39
CA GLN A 448 1.50 -5.87 -2.23
C GLN A 448 2.00 -5.58 -3.66
N PHE A 449 1.65 -4.41 -4.19
CA PHE A 449 2.12 -3.95 -5.49
C PHE A 449 3.65 -3.78 -5.51
N ARG A 450 4.24 -3.20 -4.46
CA ARG A 450 5.70 -3.08 -4.30
C ARG A 450 6.37 -4.45 -4.29
N ALA A 451 5.76 -5.43 -3.62
CA ALA A 451 6.25 -6.81 -3.63
C ALA A 451 6.17 -7.44 -5.03
N SER A 452 5.13 -7.18 -5.82
CA SER A 452 5.10 -7.61 -7.23
C SER A 452 6.21 -6.99 -8.06
N LEU A 453 6.43 -5.68 -7.92
CA LEU A 453 7.53 -5.01 -8.63
C LEU A 453 8.89 -5.62 -8.28
N ALA A 454 9.14 -5.89 -6.99
CA ALA A 454 10.39 -6.49 -6.54
C ALA A 454 10.63 -7.88 -7.18
N ILE A 455 9.63 -8.76 -7.16
CA ILE A 455 9.80 -10.12 -7.70
C ILE A 455 9.92 -10.13 -9.23
N ASP A 456 9.22 -9.23 -9.91
CA ASP A 456 9.25 -9.09 -11.36
C ASP A 456 10.58 -8.54 -11.88
N ILE A 457 11.18 -7.64 -11.11
CA ILE A 457 12.54 -7.16 -11.32
C ILE A 457 13.54 -8.33 -11.19
N MET A 458 13.37 -9.15 -10.16
CA MET A 458 14.25 -10.30 -9.92
C MET A 458 14.12 -11.35 -11.01
N ASP A 459 12.91 -11.76 -11.39
CA ASP A 459 12.70 -12.80 -12.40
C ASP A 459 13.26 -12.41 -13.76
N ARG A 460 13.10 -11.14 -14.18
CA ARG A 460 13.73 -10.63 -15.42
C ARG A 460 15.25 -10.66 -15.33
N ASN A 461 15.81 -10.19 -14.21
CA ASN A 461 17.25 -10.17 -14.06
C ASN A 461 17.83 -11.59 -14.12
N LEU A 462 17.18 -12.56 -13.48
CA LEU A 462 17.63 -13.95 -13.48
C LEU A 462 17.41 -14.68 -14.82
N TYR A 463 16.35 -14.35 -15.56
CA TYR A 463 16.13 -14.84 -16.93
C TYR A 463 17.33 -14.53 -17.82
N GLU A 464 17.83 -13.30 -17.77
CA GLU A 464 18.98 -12.90 -18.56
C GLU A 464 20.25 -13.70 -18.18
N ARG A 465 20.42 -14.13 -16.92
CA ARG A 465 21.56 -15.00 -16.52
C ARG A 465 21.44 -16.42 -17.06
N ALA A 466 20.21 -16.95 -17.10
CA ALA A 466 19.92 -18.20 -17.77
C ALA A 466 20.22 -18.11 -19.28
N ASN A 467 19.99 -16.96 -19.93
CA ASN A 467 20.31 -16.77 -21.34
C ASN A 467 21.81 -16.61 -21.58
N ASP A 468 22.46 -15.78 -20.77
CA ASP A 468 23.87 -15.42 -20.91
C ASP A 468 24.77 -16.65 -20.82
N CYS A 469 24.56 -17.53 -19.82
CA CYS A 469 25.36 -18.76 -19.72
C CYS A 469 25.21 -19.66 -20.95
N ARG A 470 23.97 -19.82 -21.45
CA ARG A 470 23.67 -20.65 -22.62
C ARG A 470 24.26 -20.06 -23.89
N TRP A 471 24.21 -18.74 -24.05
CA TRP A 471 24.76 -18.07 -25.24
C TRP A 471 26.29 -18.11 -25.24
N TRP A 472 26.94 -17.81 -24.12
CA TRP A 472 28.40 -17.82 -24.03
C TRP A 472 29.00 -19.22 -24.08
N ALA A 473 28.26 -20.26 -23.71
CA ALA A 473 28.67 -21.64 -23.96
C ALA A 473 28.84 -21.97 -25.44
N LEU A 474 28.19 -21.21 -26.34
CA LEU A 474 28.26 -21.40 -27.79
C LEU A 474 29.39 -20.63 -28.48
N THR A 475 30.23 -19.89 -27.73
CA THR A 475 31.37 -19.16 -28.28
C THR A 475 32.33 -20.12 -28.99
N SER A 476 32.55 -19.89 -30.29
CA SER A 476 33.34 -20.76 -31.18
C SER A 476 34.75 -21.01 -30.63
N TYR A 477 35.39 -20.00 -30.04
CA TYR A 477 36.72 -20.14 -29.44
C TYR A 477 36.74 -21.10 -28.23
N PHE A 478 35.72 -21.07 -27.38
CA PHE A 478 35.61 -21.98 -26.23
C PHE A 478 35.44 -23.43 -26.70
N ARG A 479 34.53 -23.65 -27.65
CA ARG A 479 34.22 -24.97 -28.20
C ARG A 479 35.41 -25.63 -28.91
N LYS A 480 36.25 -24.84 -29.60
CA LYS A 480 37.48 -25.33 -30.26
C LYS A 480 38.57 -25.72 -29.26
N ASN A 481 38.82 -24.89 -28.25
CA ASN A 481 39.97 -25.08 -27.36
C ASN A 481 39.69 -26.03 -26.19
N LEU A 482 38.42 -26.21 -25.77
CA LEU A 482 38.06 -27.16 -24.71
C LEU A 482 38.07 -28.63 -25.16
N ILE A 483 38.22 -28.90 -26.46
CA ILE A 483 38.33 -30.27 -26.98
C ILE A 483 39.69 -30.90 -26.64
N ASP A 484 40.72 -30.07 -26.47
CA ASP A 484 42.08 -30.48 -26.17
C ASP A 484 42.19 -30.92 -24.71
N ASP A 485 42.78 -32.09 -24.46
CA ASP A 485 42.98 -32.60 -23.10
C ASP A 485 44.03 -31.78 -22.29
N HIS A 486 44.76 -30.89 -22.96
CA HIS A 486 45.73 -30.00 -22.33
C HIS A 486 45.67 -28.59 -22.94
N ILE A 487 45.31 -27.61 -22.12
CA ILE A 487 45.27 -26.19 -22.51
C ILE A 487 46.60 -25.53 -22.15
N GLY A 488 47.35 -25.11 -23.15
CA GLY A 488 48.62 -24.38 -22.98
C GLY A 488 48.42 -22.96 -22.44
N ASP A 489 49.50 -22.32 -22.00
CA ASP A 489 49.43 -20.99 -21.37
C ASP A 489 48.92 -19.89 -22.32
N ASP A 490 49.31 -19.93 -23.60
CA ASP A 490 48.84 -18.98 -24.62
C ASP A 490 47.34 -19.14 -24.90
N GLN A 491 46.86 -20.39 -25.01
CA GLN A 491 45.43 -20.69 -25.17
C GLN A 491 44.63 -20.24 -23.94
N ARG A 492 45.14 -20.50 -22.73
CA ARG A 492 44.52 -20.05 -21.48
C ARG A 492 44.43 -18.52 -21.43
N GLY A 493 45.50 -17.82 -21.79
CA GLY A 493 45.50 -16.35 -21.83
C GLY A 493 44.43 -15.78 -22.77
N ALA A 494 44.20 -16.42 -23.91
CA ALA A 494 43.12 -16.04 -24.82
C ALA A 494 41.72 -16.32 -24.24
N LEU A 495 41.52 -17.48 -23.59
CA LEU A 495 40.25 -17.80 -22.89
C LEU A 495 39.97 -16.78 -21.77
N GLU A 496 40.95 -16.50 -20.91
CA GLU A 496 40.86 -15.50 -19.84
C GLU A 496 40.55 -14.11 -20.42
N SER A 497 41.16 -13.73 -21.56
CA SER A 497 40.90 -12.44 -22.21
C SER A 497 39.46 -12.30 -22.71
N ILE A 498 38.88 -13.34 -23.31
CA ILE A 498 37.48 -13.32 -23.79
C ILE A 498 36.54 -13.24 -22.58
N LEU A 499 36.75 -14.09 -21.57
CA LEU A 499 35.95 -14.09 -20.35
C LEU A 499 36.02 -12.74 -19.61
N SER A 500 37.22 -12.14 -19.51
CA SER A 500 37.41 -10.83 -18.89
C SER A 500 36.71 -9.72 -19.69
N TYR A 501 36.77 -9.76 -21.02
CA TYR A 501 36.05 -8.83 -21.88
C TYR A 501 34.53 -8.91 -21.64
N ILE A 502 33.96 -10.11 -21.65
CA ILE A 502 32.53 -10.33 -21.35
C ILE A 502 32.19 -9.79 -19.96
N ASN A 503 32.96 -10.18 -18.94
CA ASN A 503 32.71 -9.76 -17.56
C ASN A 503 32.76 -8.23 -17.36
N ASN A 504 33.56 -7.51 -18.15
CA ASN A 504 33.66 -6.05 -18.05
C ASN A 504 32.51 -5.31 -18.74
N LEU A 505 31.81 -5.95 -19.69
CA LEU A 505 30.62 -5.38 -20.33
C LEU A 505 29.39 -5.43 -19.39
N TYR A 506 29.39 -6.34 -18.42
CA TYR A 506 28.25 -6.61 -17.54
C TYR A 506 28.64 -6.43 -16.08
N THR A 507 28.04 -5.46 -15.39
CA THR A 507 28.32 -5.15 -13.97
C THR A 507 27.65 -6.12 -12.97
N VAL A 508 26.98 -7.15 -13.46
CA VAL A 508 26.16 -8.07 -12.66
C VAL A 508 26.87 -9.37 -12.27
N TYR A 509 28.11 -9.56 -12.74
CA TYR A 509 28.89 -10.77 -12.53
C TYR A 509 30.17 -10.48 -11.76
N THR A 510 30.51 -11.38 -10.84
CA THR A 510 31.78 -11.29 -10.10
C THR A 510 32.89 -12.05 -10.79
N ASN A 511 32.55 -13.21 -11.36
CA ASN A 511 33.48 -14.09 -12.06
C ASN A 511 32.74 -14.98 -13.05
N LEU A 512 33.38 -15.25 -14.18
CA LEU A 512 32.98 -16.25 -15.17
C LEU A 512 34.12 -17.26 -15.25
N PHE A 513 33.81 -18.55 -15.37
CA PHE A 513 34.86 -19.56 -15.47
C PHE A 513 34.47 -20.69 -16.41
N LEU A 514 35.50 -21.27 -17.04
CA LEU A 514 35.37 -22.46 -17.87
C LEU A 514 35.95 -23.65 -17.12
N TYR A 515 35.35 -24.82 -17.32
CA TYR A 515 35.84 -26.07 -16.77
C TYR A 515 35.76 -27.20 -17.80
N ASP A 516 36.67 -28.17 -17.67
CA ASP A 516 36.78 -29.31 -18.56
C ASP A 516 35.69 -30.38 -18.31
N ARG A 517 35.71 -31.46 -19.10
CA ARG A 517 34.79 -32.61 -18.98
C ARG A 517 34.86 -33.33 -17.62
N LEU A 518 35.92 -33.12 -16.86
CA LEU A 518 36.11 -33.70 -15.53
C LEU A 518 35.68 -32.75 -14.40
N GLY A 519 35.23 -31.53 -14.74
CA GLY A 519 34.85 -30.49 -13.79
C GLY A 519 36.03 -29.66 -13.26
N THR A 520 37.20 -29.71 -13.91
CA THR A 520 38.38 -28.94 -13.50
C THR A 520 38.35 -27.55 -14.12
N ILE A 521 38.48 -26.50 -13.31
CA ILE A 521 38.51 -25.12 -13.81
C ILE A 521 39.77 -24.90 -14.66
N VAL A 522 39.60 -24.37 -15.87
CA VAL A 522 40.70 -24.15 -16.83
C VAL A 522 41.01 -22.67 -17.07
N ALA A 523 40.01 -21.79 -16.93
CA ALA A 523 40.15 -20.34 -17.13
C ALA A 523 39.10 -19.59 -16.30
N VAL A 524 39.42 -18.35 -15.90
CA VAL A 524 38.54 -17.46 -15.13
C VAL A 524 38.57 -16.03 -15.72
N SER A 525 37.50 -15.26 -15.56
CA SER A 525 37.43 -13.86 -16.02
C SER A 525 38.11 -12.90 -15.04
N ASN A 526 38.02 -13.19 -13.74
CA ASN A 526 38.49 -12.32 -12.69
C ASN A 526 39.84 -12.82 -12.13
N PRO A 527 40.93 -12.03 -12.23
CA PRO A 527 42.25 -12.39 -11.73
C PRO A 527 42.30 -12.77 -10.25
N ASP A 528 41.40 -12.24 -9.41
CA ASP A 528 41.34 -12.57 -7.98
C ASP A 528 41.02 -14.06 -7.74
N PHE A 529 40.34 -14.70 -8.71
CA PHE A 529 39.99 -16.11 -8.67
C PHE A 529 40.96 -16.99 -9.45
N ARG A 530 42.13 -16.49 -9.88
CA ARG A 530 43.10 -17.27 -10.67
C ARG A 530 43.60 -18.52 -9.94
N GLN A 531 43.62 -18.49 -8.61
CA GLN A 531 43.94 -19.65 -7.76
C GLN A 531 42.94 -20.81 -7.90
N ALA A 532 41.75 -20.58 -8.45
CA ALA A 532 40.75 -21.60 -8.71
C ALA A 532 41.14 -22.54 -9.86
N ILE A 533 42.02 -22.10 -10.76
CA ILE A 533 42.44 -22.88 -11.93
C ILE A 533 43.15 -24.17 -11.49
N GLY A 534 42.77 -25.29 -12.09
CA GLY A 534 43.22 -26.63 -11.72
C GLY A 534 42.43 -27.26 -10.56
N THR A 535 41.50 -26.53 -9.94
CA THR A 535 40.61 -27.08 -8.91
C THR A 535 39.46 -27.82 -9.57
N LYS A 536 39.16 -29.02 -9.07
CA LYS A 536 38.01 -29.81 -9.50
C LYS A 536 36.76 -29.45 -8.69
N LEU A 537 35.69 -29.12 -9.39
CA LEU A 537 34.37 -28.87 -8.82
C LEU A 537 33.70 -30.19 -8.45
N GLY A 538 33.18 -30.28 -7.22
CA GLY A 538 32.55 -31.47 -6.65
C GLY A 538 31.04 -31.31 -6.46
N GLU A 539 30.49 -30.15 -6.80
CA GLU A 539 29.11 -29.76 -6.62
C GLU A 539 28.18 -30.46 -7.64
N SER A 540 26.96 -30.82 -7.23
CA SER A 540 26.03 -31.61 -8.07
C SER A 540 25.62 -30.90 -9.36
N TRP A 541 25.43 -29.58 -9.30
CA TRP A 541 25.03 -28.76 -10.44
C TRP A 541 26.03 -28.83 -11.60
N VAL A 542 27.32 -29.11 -11.34
CA VAL A 542 28.34 -29.27 -12.38
C VAL A 542 28.13 -30.55 -13.18
N LEU A 543 27.77 -31.64 -12.49
CA LEU A 543 27.43 -32.90 -13.16
C LEU A 543 26.15 -32.76 -13.97
N GLU A 544 25.17 -32.03 -13.44
CA GLU A 544 23.95 -31.67 -14.17
C GLU A 544 24.29 -30.86 -15.42
N THR A 545 25.14 -29.84 -15.32
CA THR A 545 25.59 -29.06 -16.48
C THR A 545 26.23 -29.96 -17.54
N LEU A 546 27.16 -30.83 -17.16
CA LEU A 546 27.87 -31.71 -18.10
C LEU A 546 26.97 -32.81 -18.70
N ALA A 547 25.77 -33.05 -18.13
CA ALA A 547 24.76 -33.96 -18.67
C ALA A 547 23.85 -33.29 -19.71
N ILE A 548 23.81 -31.95 -19.77
CA ILE A 548 23.03 -31.21 -20.74
C ILE A 548 23.59 -31.46 -22.15
N ARG A 549 22.69 -31.64 -23.13
CA ARG A 549 23.02 -31.82 -24.57
C ARG A 549 22.27 -30.84 -25.46
N ASP A 550 21.17 -30.31 -24.94
CA ASP A 550 20.36 -29.29 -25.58
C ASP A 550 20.89 -27.92 -25.15
N SER A 551 21.26 -27.07 -26.12
CA SER A 551 21.78 -25.72 -25.89
C SER A 551 20.76 -24.76 -25.28
N GLN A 552 19.49 -25.14 -25.25
CA GLN A 552 18.42 -24.40 -24.60
C GLN A 552 18.28 -24.73 -23.11
N VAL A 553 18.89 -25.82 -22.63
CA VAL A 553 18.82 -26.22 -21.22
C VAL A 553 20.04 -25.66 -20.47
N TYR A 554 19.83 -25.35 -19.20
CA TYR A 554 20.85 -24.83 -18.28
C TYR A 554 20.63 -25.45 -16.90
N SER A 555 21.63 -25.31 -16.03
CA SER A 555 21.56 -25.72 -14.62
C SER A 555 21.87 -24.54 -13.72
N VAL A 556 21.31 -24.51 -12.52
CA VAL A 556 21.56 -23.45 -11.53
C VAL A 556 21.95 -24.09 -10.21
N SER A 557 22.98 -23.56 -9.56
CA SER A 557 23.33 -23.98 -8.21
C SER A 557 22.21 -23.62 -7.22
N PRO A 558 22.09 -24.34 -6.09
CA PRO A 558 21.34 -23.84 -4.94
C PRO A 558 21.87 -22.46 -4.51
N PHE A 559 21.00 -21.65 -3.87
CA PHE A 559 21.44 -20.40 -3.24
C PHE A 559 22.22 -20.71 -1.97
N ALA A 560 23.54 -20.84 -2.08
CA ALA A 560 24.39 -21.32 -1.00
C ALA A 560 25.70 -20.54 -0.93
N ARG A 561 26.36 -20.59 0.23
CA ARG A 561 27.72 -20.07 0.38
C ARG A 561 28.69 -20.84 -0.51
N THR A 562 29.52 -20.12 -1.24
CA THR A 562 30.52 -20.72 -2.12
C THR A 562 31.82 -19.95 -2.09
N TRP A 563 32.93 -20.69 -2.10
CA TRP A 563 34.28 -20.13 -2.19
C TRP A 563 34.51 -19.41 -3.54
N LEU A 564 33.73 -19.73 -4.56
CA LEU A 564 33.71 -19.03 -5.86
C LEU A 564 33.13 -17.61 -5.77
N TYR A 565 32.59 -17.23 -4.62
CA TYR A 565 32.02 -15.90 -4.33
C TYR A 565 32.39 -15.43 -2.91
N ASN A 566 33.64 -15.69 -2.49
CA ASN A 566 34.18 -15.26 -1.19
C ASN A 566 33.36 -15.77 0.02
N ASP A 567 32.85 -17.01 -0.04
CA ASP A 567 32.02 -17.67 0.99
C ASP A 567 30.70 -16.95 1.30
N ARG A 568 30.21 -16.13 0.36
CA ARG A 568 28.88 -15.50 0.41
C ARG A 568 27.86 -16.32 -0.39
N HIS A 569 26.58 -16.09 -0.12
CA HIS A 569 25.49 -16.76 -0.84
C HIS A 569 25.32 -16.20 -2.24
N THR A 570 25.23 -17.08 -3.24
CA THR A 570 24.91 -16.68 -4.61
C THR A 570 24.32 -17.83 -5.42
N TYR A 571 23.83 -17.50 -6.62
CA TYR A 571 23.53 -18.43 -7.69
C TYR A 571 24.69 -18.52 -8.68
N ILE A 572 25.01 -19.74 -9.11
CA ILE A 572 25.91 -20.01 -10.23
C ILE A 572 25.08 -20.64 -11.34
N TYR A 573 25.03 -19.99 -12.49
CA TYR A 573 24.37 -20.52 -13.68
C TYR A 573 25.38 -21.26 -14.55
N GLY A 574 25.00 -22.44 -15.03
CA GLY A 574 25.85 -23.35 -15.77
C GLY A 574 25.24 -23.78 -17.09
N ALA A 575 26.07 -23.81 -18.14
CA ALA A 575 25.70 -24.35 -19.44
C ALA A 575 26.84 -25.22 -20.02
N SER A 576 26.48 -26.27 -20.74
CA SER A 576 27.44 -27.20 -21.33
C SER A 576 28.09 -26.59 -22.57
N VAL A 577 29.41 -26.68 -22.68
CA VAL A 577 30.13 -26.36 -23.92
C VAL A 577 30.23 -27.62 -24.76
N THR A 578 29.72 -27.55 -26.00
CA THR A 578 29.68 -28.68 -26.94
C THR A 578 30.75 -28.54 -28.03
N ALA A 579 31.23 -29.63 -28.62
CA ALA A 579 32.13 -29.56 -29.76
C ALA A 579 31.46 -28.90 -30.97
N ILE A 580 32.21 -28.13 -31.78
CA ILE A 580 31.67 -27.47 -32.99
C ILE A 580 31.13 -28.50 -33.98
N ASP A 581 31.92 -29.53 -34.26
CA ASP A 581 31.61 -30.54 -35.29
C ASP A 581 30.58 -31.56 -34.82
N ASN A 582 30.38 -31.68 -33.51
CA ASN A 582 29.41 -32.58 -32.90
C ASN A 582 28.74 -31.94 -31.69
N PRO A 583 27.59 -31.26 -31.88
CA PRO A 583 26.85 -30.62 -30.79
C PRO A 583 26.39 -31.57 -29.66
N GLN A 584 26.38 -32.89 -29.89
CA GLN A 584 26.06 -33.90 -28.86
C GLN A 584 27.27 -34.28 -27.98
N GLN A 585 28.48 -33.88 -28.37
CA GLN A 585 29.69 -34.13 -27.60
C GLN A 585 29.98 -32.95 -26.68
N ILE A 586 29.95 -33.20 -25.37
CA ILE A 586 30.34 -32.19 -24.37
C ILE A 586 31.85 -32.17 -24.23
N VAL A 587 32.43 -30.98 -24.30
CA VAL A 587 33.87 -30.71 -24.16
C VAL A 587 34.18 -29.95 -22.87
N GLY A 588 33.17 -29.44 -22.18
CA GLY A 588 33.31 -28.79 -20.88
C GLY A 588 32.03 -28.06 -20.48
N GLY A 589 32.16 -27.08 -19.61
CA GLY A 589 31.06 -26.19 -19.23
C GLY A 589 31.55 -24.78 -18.89
N ILE A 590 30.61 -23.85 -18.90
CA ILE A 590 30.78 -22.49 -18.39
C ILE A 590 29.98 -22.35 -17.10
N GLY A 591 30.56 -21.69 -16.10
CA GLY A 591 29.89 -21.26 -14.88
C GLY A 591 29.96 -19.74 -14.76
N ILE A 592 28.81 -19.11 -14.52
CA ILE A 592 28.73 -17.66 -14.31
C ILE A 592 28.29 -17.39 -12.87
N VAL A 593 29.11 -16.64 -12.13
CA VAL A 593 28.88 -16.32 -10.73
C VAL A 593 28.14 -14.99 -10.65
N PHE A 594 26.86 -15.04 -10.32
CA PHE A 594 26.03 -13.85 -10.18
C PHE A 594 26.48 -13.02 -8.96
N ASP A 595 26.53 -11.70 -9.07
CA ASP A 595 26.88 -10.82 -7.95
C ASP A 595 25.65 -10.55 -7.06
N SER A 596 25.15 -11.59 -6.40
CA SER A 596 23.83 -11.60 -5.75
C SER A 596 23.61 -10.48 -4.74
N GLU A 597 24.59 -10.19 -3.88
CA GLU A 597 24.41 -9.26 -2.75
C GLU A 597 24.09 -7.82 -3.19
N PRO A 598 24.94 -7.13 -3.99
CA PRO A 598 24.63 -5.77 -4.44
C PRO A 598 23.43 -5.74 -5.39
N GLN A 599 23.28 -6.76 -6.24
CA GLN A 599 22.20 -6.79 -7.23
C GLN A 599 20.83 -6.95 -6.57
N PHE A 600 20.65 -7.93 -5.68
CA PHE A 600 19.38 -8.09 -4.96
C PHE A 600 19.09 -6.91 -4.03
N SER A 601 20.10 -6.33 -3.38
CA SER A 601 19.90 -5.12 -2.57
C SER A 601 19.42 -3.94 -3.43
N ALA A 602 19.97 -3.73 -4.62
CA ALA A 602 19.52 -2.69 -5.54
C ALA A 602 18.07 -2.93 -5.99
N MET A 603 17.74 -4.16 -6.38
CA MET A 603 16.37 -4.55 -6.77
C MET A 603 15.33 -4.30 -5.67
N LEU A 604 15.64 -4.69 -4.44
CA LEU A 604 14.74 -4.47 -3.30
C LEU A 604 14.58 -2.98 -2.99
N ARG A 605 15.66 -2.18 -3.07
CA ARG A 605 15.61 -0.73 -2.83
C ARG A 605 14.81 0.00 -3.91
N ASP A 606 14.91 -0.42 -5.16
CA ASP A 606 14.14 0.15 -6.27
C ASP A 606 12.64 -0.03 -6.07
N ALA A 607 12.24 -1.18 -5.49
CA ALA A 607 10.85 -1.51 -5.26
C ALA A 607 10.26 -0.89 -3.98
N LEU A 608 11.08 -0.30 -3.09
CA LEU A 608 10.58 0.27 -1.84
C LEU A 608 9.78 1.56 -2.04
N PRO A 609 8.81 1.85 -1.16
CA PRO A 609 8.11 3.14 -1.14
C PRO A 609 9.09 4.31 -0.99
N LYS A 610 8.98 5.31 -1.88
CA LYS A 610 9.80 6.52 -1.89
C LYS A 610 8.92 7.75 -1.59
N SER A 611 9.49 8.73 -0.90
CA SER A 611 8.90 10.06 -0.70
C SER A 611 8.90 10.88 -1.99
N GLU A 612 8.24 12.03 -2.01
CA GLU A 612 8.27 12.99 -3.12
C GLU A 612 9.70 13.46 -3.47
N ARG A 613 10.64 13.37 -2.53
CA ARG A 613 12.06 13.70 -2.74
C ARG A 613 12.89 12.53 -3.27
N GLY A 614 12.28 11.36 -3.44
CA GLY A 614 12.94 10.13 -3.90
C GLY A 614 13.57 9.29 -2.78
N ASP A 615 13.56 9.76 -1.53
CA ASP A 615 14.11 9.01 -0.39
C ASP A 615 13.17 7.88 0.04
N ILE A 616 13.72 6.71 0.37
CA ILE A 616 12.94 5.58 0.91
C ILE A 616 12.25 6.00 2.21
N LEU A 617 10.95 5.69 2.34
CA LEU A 617 10.18 6.00 3.55
C LEU A 617 10.76 5.31 4.78
N ASP A 618 10.86 6.05 5.89
CA ASP A 618 11.42 5.52 7.13
C ASP A 618 10.60 4.34 7.67
N GLY A 619 11.29 3.35 8.25
CA GLY A 619 10.66 2.11 8.74
C GLY A 619 10.15 1.16 7.65
N CYS A 620 10.50 1.37 6.38
CA CYS A 620 10.21 0.44 5.29
C CYS A 620 11.43 -0.44 4.97
N PHE A 621 11.21 -1.73 4.76
CA PHE A 621 12.25 -2.65 4.29
C PHE A 621 11.63 -3.77 3.43
N ALA A 622 12.47 -4.45 2.64
CA ALA A 622 12.03 -5.52 1.76
C ALA A 622 12.96 -6.73 1.85
N VAL A 623 12.42 -7.90 1.50
CA VAL A 623 13.09 -9.20 1.64
C VAL A 623 12.74 -10.08 0.45
N PHE A 624 13.74 -10.77 -0.12
CA PHE A 624 13.51 -11.97 -0.91
C PHE A 624 13.70 -13.19 -0.02
N ALA A 625 12.77 -14.14 -0.06
CA ALA A 625 12.84 -15.36 0.74
C ALA A 625 12.36 -16.60 -0.04
N GLU A 626 12.85 -17.76 0.38
CA GLU A 626 12.38 -19.06 -0.06
C GLU A 626 11.11 -19.49 0.72
N PRO A 627 10.29 -20.43 0.21
CA PRO A 627 9.09 -20.91 0.90
C PRO A 627 9.35 -21.54 2.27
N ASP A 628 10.58 -22.00 2.53
CA ASP A 628 11.02 -22.53 3.81
C ASP A 628 11.46 -21.42 4.80
N ARG A 629 11.20 -20.16 4.46
CA ARG A 629 11.47 -18.93 5.23
C ARG A 629 12.92 -18.48 5.25
N ARG A 630 13.79 -19.10 4.46
CA ARG A 630 15.18 -18.64 4.35
C ARG A 630 15.27 -17.34 3.56
N VAL A 631 15.98 -16.37 4.12
CA VAL A 631 16.25 -15.07 3.49
C VAL A 631 17.28 -15.24 2.38
N ILE A 632 16.94 -14.83 1.16
CA ILE A 632 17.86 -14.70 0.02
C ILE A 632 18.59 -13.36 0.10
N ALA A 633 17.84 -12.28 0.31
CA ALA A 633 18.38 -10.93 0.44
C ALA A 633 17.43 -10.05 1.26
N SER A 634 17.96 -9.01 1.93
CA SER A 634 17.17 -8.03 2.66
C SER A 634 17.77 -6.64 2.60
N THR A 635 16.93 -5.60 2.67
CA THR A 635 17.39 -4.22 2.92
C THR A 635 17.49 -3.89 4.40
N HIS A 636 17.05 -4.79 5.28
CA HIS A 636 17.10 -4.61 6.74
C HIS A 636 18.43 -5.14 7.29
N SER A 637 19.18 -4.30 8.01
CA SER A 637 20.54 -4.63 8.47
C SER A 637 20.64 -5.80 9.46
N GLN A 638 19.53 -6.18 10.09
CA GLN A 638 19.48 -7.31 11.03
C GLN A 638 19.08 -8.64 10.39
N LEU A 639 18.77 -8.67 9.09
CA LEU A 639 18.41 -9.88 8.36
C LEU A 639 19.47 -10.17 7.30
N ALA A 640 20.32 -11.15 7.55
CA ALA A 640 21.35 -11.57 6.62
C ALA A 640 20.87 -12.71 5.68
N PRO A 641 21.47 -12.86 4.49
CA PRO A 641 21.22 -14.02 3.64
C PRO A 641 21.50 -15.35 4.39
N GLY A 642 20.52 -16.24 4.37
CA GLY A 642 20.51 -17.53 5.08
C GLY A 642 19.78 -17.52 6.43
N ASP A 643 19.40 -16.35 6.97
CA ASP A 643 18.61 -16.25 8.20
C ASP A 643 17.17 -16.75 7.98
N SER A 644 16.49 -17.15 9.07
CA SER A 644 15.06 -17.52 9.05
C SER A 644 14.19 -16.29 9.33
N LEU A 645 13.20 -16.05 8.47
CA LEU A 645 12.20 -15.00 8.65
C LEU A 645 10.94 -15.55 9.35
N GLU A 646 10.76 -15.20 10.61
CA GLU A 646 9.60 -15.64 11.40
C GLU A 646 8.36 -14.80 11.11
N LEU A 647 7.50 -15.29 10.21
CA LEU A 647 6.19 -14.74 9.87
C LEU A 647 5.13 -15.85 9.69
N ASP A 648 3.87 -15.43 9.55
CA ASP A 648 2.76 -16.35 9.28
C ASP A 648 3.07 -17.22 8.04
N PRO A 649 2.95 -18.56 8.13
CA PRO A 649 3.14 -19.46 7.00
C PRO A 649 2.35 -19.08 5.74
N ALA A 650 1.21 -18.39 5.87
CA ALA A 650 0.40 -17.93 4.73
C ALA A 650 1.17 -17.02 3.76
N PHE A 651 2.15 -16.24 4.24
CA PHE A 651 3.01 -15.43 3.38
C PHE A 651 3.97 -16.25 2.51
N PHE A 652 4.24 -17.50 2.90
CA PHE A 652 5.17 -18.39 2.21
C PHE A 652 4.49 -19.49 1.39
N ALA A 653 3.22 -19.80 1.69
CA ALA A 653 2.42 -20.82 1.00
C ALA A 653 1.65 -20.28 -0.21
N LEU A 654 2.30 -19.46 -1.05
CA LEU A 654 1.70 -18.81 -2.21
C LEU A 654 1.87 -19.65 -3.48
N LYS A 655 0.84 -19.66 -4.33
CA LYS A 655 0.96 -20.22 -5.70
C LYS A 655 1.79 -19.27 -6.58
N PRO A 656 2.43 -19.76 -7.66
CA PRO A 656 3.16 -18.91 -8.60
C PRO A 656 2.33 -17.70 -9.05
N GLY A 657 2.90 -16.50 -8.88
CA GLY A 657 2.24 -15.24 -9.22
C GLY A 657 1.11 -14.80 -8.29
N ALA A 658 0.77 -15.55 -7.24
CA ALA A 658 -0.19 -15.10 -6.23
C ALA A 658 0.46 -14.08 -5.28
N GLY A 659 -0.35 -13.20 -4.70
CA GLY A 659 0.08 -12.26 -3.68
C GLY A 659 -0.90 -12.22 -2.52
N VAL A 660 -0.41 -11.74 -1.39
CA VAL A 660 -1.19 -11.51 -0.17
C VAL A 660 -0.68 -10.26 0.52
N SER A 661 -1.52 -9.56 1.27
CA SER A 661 -1.08 -8.52 2.19
C SER A 661 -1.85 -8.60 3.50
N ASN A 662 -1.18 -8.31 4.62
CA ASN A 662 -1.81 -8.28 5.93
C ASN A 662 -1.01 -7.41 6.91
N ILE A 663 -1.59 -7.11 8.06
CA ILE A 663 -0.92 -6.44 9.19
C ILE A 663 -0.36 -7.50 10.14
N VAL A 664 0.91 -7.41 10.47
CA VAL A 664 1.58 -8.33 11.40
C VAL A 664 2.27 -7.58 12.53
N GLU A 665 2.31 -8.22 13.69
CA GLU A 665 3.23 -7.83 14.76
C GLU A 665 4.60 -8.46 14.49
N TYR A 666 5.62 -7.63 14.29
CA TYR A 666 6.99 -8.07 14.07
C TYR A 666 7.94 -7.22 14.90
N GLN A 667 8.79 -7.88 15.70
CA GLN A 667 9.79 -7.24 16.57
C GLN A 667 9.24 -6.11 17.47
N GLY A 668 8.02 -6.25 18.00
CA GLY A 668 7.41 -5.25 18.89
C GLY A 668 6.88 -4.00 18.17
N ALA A 669 6.71 -4.06 16.84
CA ALA A 669 6.06 -3.04 16.04
C ALA A 669 5.00 -3.67 15.12
N TYR A 670 4.01 -2.86 14.73
CA TYR A 670 3.04 -3.25 13.72
C TYR A 670 3.58 -2.88 12.33
N PHE A 671 3.57 -3.85 11.43
CA PHE A 671 3.95 -3.69 10.04
C PHE A 671 2.79 -4.09 9.13
N VAL A 672 2.59 -3.32 8.07
CA VAL A 672 1.83 -3.79 6.91
C VAL A 672 2.81 -4.53 6.02
N VAL A 673 2.47 -5.76 5.65
CA VAL A 673 3.33 -6.64 4.86
C VAL A 673 2.59 -7.04 3.59
N GLY A 674 3.21 -6.77 2.45
CA GLY A 674 2.80 -7.30 1.16
C GLY A 674 3.76 -8.38 0.72
N ALA A 675 3.24 -9.48 0.17
CA ALA A 675 4.05 -10.55 -0.40
C ALA A 675 3.57 -10.95 -1.79
N ARG A 676 4.52 -11.33 -2.65
CA ARG A 676 4.26 -11.85 -4.00
C ARG A 676 5.20 -13.00 -4.32
N ALA A 677 4.65 -14.12 -4.78
CA ALA A 677 5.43 -15.22 -5.31
C ALA A 677 5.84 -14.99 -6.76
N SER A 678 7.05 -15.45 -7.09
CA SER A 678 7.58 -15.49 -8.46
C SER A 678 6.64 -16.27 -9.38
N ARG A 679 6.56 -15.83 -10.63
CA ARG A 679 5.86 -16.54 -11.71
C ARG A 679 6.73 -16.79 -12.93
N GLY A 680 7.99 -16.34 -12.90
CA GLY A 680 8.86 -16.37 -14.05
C GLY A 680 8.66 -15.20 -15.00
N TYR A 681 9.39 -15.23 -16.11
CA TYR A 681 9.35 -14.22 -17.16
C TYR A 681 9.66 -14.87 -18.51
N ARG A 682 8.75 -14.70 -19.49
CA ARG A 682 8.81 -15.36 -20.80
C ARG A 682 8.99 -16.88 -20.65
N GLU A 683 10.09 -17.43 -21.17
CA GLU A 683 10.40 -18.86 -21.07
C GLU A 683 10.94 -19.24 -19.68
N TYR A 684 11.52 -18.30 -18.91
CA TYR A 684 12.12 -18.58 -17.60
C TYR A 684 11.09 -18.92 -16.53
N LYS A 685 11.28 -20.06 -15.87
CA LYS A 685 10.33 -20.70 -14.94
C LYS A 685 8.93 -20.92 -15.52
N SER A 686 8.79 -20.84 -16.84
CA SER A 686 7.54 -21.22 -17.50
C SER A 686 7.30 -22.72 -17.30
N PRO A 687 6.07 -23.22 -17.49
CA PRO A 687 5.80 -24.67 -17.40
C PRO A 687 6.64 -25.55 -18.34
N GLY A 688 7.29 -24.96 -19.35
CA GLY A 688 8.22 -25.64 -20.26
C GLY A 688 9.70 -25.48 -19.92
N ASP A 689 10.05 -24.70 -18.89
CA ASP A 689 11.43 -24.57 -18.41
C ASP A 689 11.80 -25.79 -17.55
N HIS A 690 13.08 -26.16 -17.58
CA HIS A 690 13.61 -27.24 -16.74
C HIS A 690 13.97 -26.76 -15.33
N TYR A 691 14.13 -25.45 -15.14
CA TYR A 691 14.48 -24.86 -13.87
C TYR A 691 13.28 -24.14 -13.23
N HIS A 692 13.05 -24.45 -11.96
CA HIS A 692 12.08 -23.74 -11.12
C HIS A 692 12.68 -23.50 -9.75
N ASN A 693 12.59 -22.26 -9.28
CA ASN A 693 12.78 -21.91 -7.88
C ASN A 693 11.63 -21.02 -7.40
N ASP A 694 11.03 -21.43 -6.30
CA ASP A 694 10.00 -20.66 -5.64
C ASP A 694 10.67 -19.57 -4.81
N VAL A 695 10.43 -18.31 -5.17
CA VAL A 695 10.94 -17.14 -4.45
C VAL A 695 9.78 -16.19 -4.19
N ILE A 696 9.80 -15.59 -3.01
CA ILE A 696 8.77 -14.68 -2.54
C ILE A 696 9.43 -13.36 -2.19
N ALA A 697 8.91 -12.28 -2.77
CA ALA A 697 9.24 -10.93 -2.36
C ALA A 697 8.28 -10.48 -1.26
N LEU A 698 8.81 -9.89 -0.19
CA LEU A 698 8.06 -9.28 0.89
C LEU A 698 8.46 -7.83 1.08
N VAL A 699 7.49 -6.95 1.28
CA VAL A 699 7.70 -5.52 1.57
C VAL A 699 6.99 -5.17 2.86
N PHE A 700 7.71 -4.54 3.77
CA PHE A 700 7.27 -4.15 5.11
C PHE A 700 7.19 -2.63 5.20
N MET A 701 6.09 -2.14 5.75
CA MET A 701 5.90 -0.73 6.10
C MET A 701 5.50 -0.62 7.57
N LYS A 702 6.32 0.04 8.38
CA LYS A 702 6.03 0.25 9.80
C LYS A 702 4.89 1.25 9.98
N ILE A 703 3.89 0.88 10.77
CA ILE A 703 2.71 1.72 11.03
C ILE A 703 2.54 2.13 12.50
N GLY A 704 3.20 1.44 13.43
CA GLY A 704 3.14 1.76 14.84
C GLY A 704 4.04 0.89 15.70
N THR A 705 4.14 1.20 17.00
CA THR A 705 4.85 0.37 17.98
C THR A 705 3.83 -0.33 18.89
N VAL A 706 4.16 -1.55 19.33
CA VAL A 706 3.31 -2.36 20.23
C VAL A 706 3.40 -1.86 21.68
N ALA A 707 4.47 -1.14 22.01
CA ALA A 707 4.74 -0.59 23.34
C ALA A 707 3.79 0.57 23.69
N ASP A 708 2.58 0.21 24.14
CA ASP A 708 1.90 0.74 25.34
C ASP A 708 0.55 0.03 25.58
N ASN A 709 0.42 -1.26 25.24
CA ASN A 709 -0.79 -2.05 25.50
C ASN A 709 -1.08 -2.29 27.01
N LYS A 710 -0.33 -1.62 27.92
CA LYS A 710 -0.55 -1.60 29.37
C LYS A 710 -1.17 -0.30 29.89
N VAL A 711 -1.69 0.57 29.03
CA VAL A 711 -2.82 1.40 29.48
C VAL A 711 -4.00 0.45 29.51
N ALA A 712 -4.50 0.16 30.71
CA ALA A 712 -5.73 -0.61 30.91
C ALA A 712 -6.74 -0.19 29.82
N PRO A 713 -7.42 -1.14 29.16
CA PRO A 713 -8.33 -0.82 28.06
C PRO A 713 -9.18 0.36 28.53
N SER A 714 -8.98 1.54 27.93
CA SER A 714 -9.70 2.73 28.34
C SER A 714 -11.16 2.32 28.26
N ASP A 715 -11.83 2.29 29.42
CA ASP A 715 -13.16 1.73 29.58
C ASP A 715 -14.18 2.35 28.62
N GLY A 716 -13.87 3.42 27.89
CA GLY A 716 -14.75 4.08 26.92
C GLY A 716 -15.47 3.17 25.91
N ARG A 717 -14.82 2.19 25.25
CA ARG A 717 -15.51 1.32 24.25
C ARG A 717 -16.12 0.05 24.83
N ARG A 718 -15.50 -0.58 25.84
CA ARG A 718 -16.14 -1.72 26.53
C ARG A 718 -17.24 -1.28 27.49
N ALA A 719 -17.19 -0.06 28.02
CA ALA A 719 -18.30 0.55 28.73
C ALA A 719 -19.39 1.03 27.76
N SER A 720 -19.10 1.44 26.51
CA SER A 720 -20.19 1.74 25.56
C SER A 720 -20.93 0.48 25.12
N ASP A 721 -20.24 -0.65 24.91
CA ASP A 721 -20.89 -1.92 24.55
C ASP A 721 -21.52 -2.66 25.75
N ARG A 722 -20.93 -2.60 26.95
CA ARG A 722 -21.61 -3.11 28.16
C ARG A 722 -22.73 -2.19 28.64
N ALA A 723 -22.63 -0.86 28.47
CA ALA A 723 -23.72 0.06 28.83
C ALA A 723 -24.87 0.06 27.80
N ARG A 724 -24.62 -0.30 26.52
CA ARG A 724 -25.70 -0.62 25.58
C ARG A 724 -26.49 -1.86 25.99
N SER A 725 -25.89 -2.78 26.77
CA SER A 725 -26.53 -4.03 27.20
C SER A 725 -27.44 -3.89 28.43
N GLU A 726 -27.45 -2.75 29.12
CA GLU A 726 -28.34 -2.52 30.27
C GLU A 726 -28.91 -1.10 30.20
N GLN A 727 -29.71 -0.79 29.17
CA GLN A 727 -30.63 0.34 29.32
C GLN A 727 -31.56 0.03 30.51
N PRO A 728 -31.61 0.89 31.54
CA PRO A 728 -32.48 0.68 32.68
C PRO A 728 -33.94 0.61 32.21
N ILE A 729 -34.59 -0.54 32.42
CA ILE A 729 -35.99 -0.74 32.05
C ILE A 729 -36.85 -0.10 33.14
N TYR A 730 -37.56 0.97 32.78
CA TYR A 730 -38.49 1.64 33.68
C TYR A 730 -39.89 1.03 33.59
N PRO A 731 -40.68 1.04 34.69
CA PRO A 731 -42.07 0.63 34.66
C PRO A 731 -42.90 1.54 33.74
N LEU A 732 -43.77 0.95 32.91
CA LEU A 732 -44.56 1.70 31.94
C LEU A 732 -45.95 2.07 32.49
N PRO A 733 -46.46 3.29 32.19
CA PRO A 733 -47.82 3.68 32.54
C PRO A 733 -48.89 2.85 31.83
N SER A 734 -49.93 2.46 32.55
CA SER A 734 -51.11 1.76 32.03
C SER A 734 -52.36 2.65 32.14
N GLY A 735 -52.86 3.13 30.99
CA GLY A 735 -54.07 3.95 30.94
C GLY A 735 -53.88 5.35 31.53
N ASN A 736 -54.82 5.79 32.38
CA ASN A 736 -54.86 7.14 32.96
C ASN A 736 -54.31 7.17 34.41
N GLU A 737 -53.34 6.31 34.72
CA GLU A 737 -52.78 6.24 36.08
C GLU A 737 -51.91 7.45 36.43
N LEU A 738 -51.83 7.78 37.73
CA LEU A 738 -51.00 8.88 38.22
C LEU A 738 -49.52 8.51 38.12
N THR A 739 -48.77 9.34 37.42
CA THR A 739 -47.35 9.19 37.15
C THR A 739 -46.55 10.33 37.78
N THR A 740 -45.26 10.11 37.97
CA THR A 740 -44.27 11.13 38.38
C THR A 740 -43.10 11.09 37.41
N ASP A 741 -42.74 12.23 36.83
CA ASP A 741 -41.53 12.37 36.02
C ASP A 741 -40.30 12.33 36.94
N ILE A 742 -39.36 11.43 36.65
CA ILE A 742 -38.13 11.24 37.42
C ILE A 742 -36.93 11.51 36.52
N SER A 743 -36.06 12.39 36.96
CA SER A 743 -34.81 12.77 36.33
C SER A 743 -33.68 11.87 36.81
N THR A 744 -33.13 11.02 35.95
CA THR A 744 -32.13 10.01 36.32
C THR A 744 -30.70 10.36 35.91
N PHE A 745 -29.72 9.90 36.67
CA PHE A 745 -28.28 10.18 36.50
C PHE A 745 -27.41 9.13 37.22
N LEU A 746 -26.12 9.09 36.89
CA LEU A 746 -25.13 8.19 37.48
C LEU A 746 -24.18 8.90 38.43
N ILE A 747 -23.85 8.25 39.55
CA ILE A 747 -22.79 8.66 40.48
C ILE A 747 -21.97 7.43 40.89
N GLY A 748 -20.67 7.44 40.58
CA GLY A 748 -19.79 6.28 40.72
C GLY A 748 -20.32 5.01 40.05
N GLY A 749 -20.93 5.15 38.87
CA GLY A 749 -21.54 4.04 38.13
C GLY A 749 -22.83 3.46 38.71
N ARG A 750 -23.42 4.08 39.75
CA ARG A 750 -24.72 3.68 40.32
C ARG A 750 -25.84 4.62 39.87
N LEU A 751 -27.01 4.06 39.55
CA LEU A 751 -28.17 4.80 39.03
C LEU A 751 -29.01 5.44 40.16
N PHE A 752 -29.20 6.75 40.06
CA PHE A 752 -30.01 7.55 40.96
C PHE A 752 -31.05 8.37 40.18
N GLY A 753 -32.08 8.83 40.88
CA GLY A 753 -33.07 9.76 40.33
C GLY A 753 -33.53 10.81 41.32
N ILE A 754 -34.05 11.92 40.82
CA ILE A 754 -34.72 12.97 41.58
C ILE A 754 -36.05 13.25 40.89
N GLU A 755 -37.09 13.60 41.65
CA GLU A 755 -38.37 14.04 41.06
C GLU A 755 -38.10 15.28 40.19
N SER A 756 -38.50 15.27 38.92
CA SER A 756 -38.11 16.32 37.97
C SER A 756 -38.59 17.72 38.37
N CYS A 757 -39.61 17.82 39.24
CA CYS A 757 -40.07 19.10 39.81
C CYS A 757 -39.04 19.78 40.73
N ASP A 758 -38.17 18.99 41.36
CA ASP A 758 -37.13 19.46 42.27
C ASP A 758 -35.82 19.75 41.52
N VAL A 759 -35.76 19.45 40.22
CA VAL A 759 -34.59 19.70 39.36
C VAL A 759 -34.76 21.02 38.61
N ILE A 760 -33.68 21.78 38.50
CA ILE A 760 -33.60 23.01 37.69
C ILE A 760 -33.05 22.68 36.30
N CYS A 761 -31.81 22.19 36.24
CA CYS A 761 -31.13 21.76 35.03
C CYS A 761 -29.83 21.00 35.36
N SER A 762 -29.22 20.38 34.36
CA SER A 762 -27.84 19.88 34.37
C SER A 762 -26.94 20.82 33.55
N ILE A 763 -25.71 21.02 34.02
CA ILE A 763 -24.68 21.86 33.38
C ILE A 763 -23.40 21.03 33.24
N ASN A 764 -22.77 21.10 32.07
CA ASN A 764 -21.46 20.50 31.80
C ASN A 764 -20.40 21.61 31.63
N ASP A 765 -19.12 21.23 31.66
CA ASP A 765 -17.97 22.12 31.41
C ASP A 765 -17.89 23.35 32.33
N GLN A 766 -18.58 23.29 33.48
CA GLN A 766 -18.64 24.39 34.42
C GLN A 766 -17.40 24.42 35.31
N GLN A 767 -16.65 25.52 35.26
CA GLN A 767 -15.58 25.77 36.20
C GLN A 767 -16.16 26.14 37.58
N VAL A 768 -15.60 25.56 38.64
CA VAL A 768 -16.02 25.75 40.03
C VAL A 768 -14.86 26.35 40.82
N THR A 769 -15.12 27.42 41.56
CA THR A 769 -14.11 28.09 42.39
C THR A 769 -14.04 27.41 43.76
N PRO A 770 -12.92 26.75 44.13
CA PRO A 770 -12.79 26.10 45.43
C PRO A 770 -12.73 27.13 46.56
N LEU A 771 -13.34 26.82 47.70
CA LEU A 771 -13.27 27.64 48.91
C LEU A 771 -12.20 27.11 49.88
N VAL A 772 -11.42 28.01 50.45
CA VAL A 772 -10.43 27.68 51.48
C VAL A 772 -11.16 27.27 52.77
N CYS A 773 -10.73 26.16 53.39
CA CYS A 773 -11.34 25.59 54.61
C CYS A 773 -12.78 25.07 54.43
N ALA A 774 -13.13 24.54 53.26
CA ALA A 774 -14.43 23.91 53.03
C ALA A 774 -14.52 22.51 53.67
N ASN A 775 -15.76 22.05 53.95
CA ASN A 775 -16.02 20.72 54.50
C ASN A 775 -15.67 19.61 53.48
N PRO A 776 -15.34 18.39 53.95
CA PRO A 776 -15.23 17.21 53.08
C PRO A 776 -16.51 17.03 52.25
N GLY A 777 -16.35 16.86 50.94
CA GLY A 777 -17.45 16.78 49.97
C GLY A 777 -17.94 18.12 49.39
N PHE A 778 -17.45 19.28 49.85
CA PHE A 778 -17.76 20.58 49.22
C PHE A 778 -16.67 20.94 48.20
N ILE A 779 -17.03 20.97 46.92
CA ILE A 779 -16.08 21.17 45.81
C ILE A 779 -15.78 22.66 45.60
N GLY A 780 -16.81 23.52 45.71
CA GLY A 780 -16.65 24.96 45.54
C GLY A 780 -17.95 25.68 45.19
N VAL A 781 -17.83 26.86 44.59
CA VAL A 781 -18.97 27.71 44.20
C VAL A 781 -18.85 28.23 42.77
N PHE A 782 -19.99 28.51 42.13
CA PHE A 782 -20.07 29.26 40.88
C PHE A 782 -21.32 30.16 40.85
N SER A 783 -21.41 31.08 39.89
CA SER A 783 -22.56 31.99 39.75
C SER A 783 -23.54 31.46 38.71
N PHE A 784 -24.82 31.36 39.07
CA PHE A 784 -25.90 30.96 38.17
C PHE A 784 -27.12 31.86 38.40
N GLY A 785 -27.62 32.51 37.34
CA GLY A 785 -28.79 33.39 37.44
C GLY A 785 -28.63 34.59 38.40
N GLY A 786 -27.38 35.01 38.68
CA GLY A 786 -27.07 36.08 39.65
C GLY A 786 -27.00 35.62 41.11
N GLN A 787 -27.22 34.33 41.39
CA GLN A 787 -27.07 33.72 42.72
C GLN A 787 -25.78 32.87 42.78
N THR A 788 -25.18 32.79 43.98
CA THR A 788 -24.01 31.92 44.21
C THR A 788 -24.47 30.52 44.55
N VAL A 789 -24.11 29.54 43.72
CA VAL A 789 -24.46 28.12 43.88
C VAL A 789 -23.30 27.37 44.51
N GLY A 790 -23.55 26.64 45.59
CA GLY A 790 -22.60 25.69 46.18
C GLY A 790 -22.63 24.34 45.46
N VAL A 791 -21.47 23.78 45.18
CA VAL A 791 -21.30 22.49 44.48
C VAL A 791 -20.75 21.45 45.45
N ILE A 792 -21.42 20.31 45.52
CA ILE A 792 -21.09 19.21 46.43
C ILE A 792 -20.88 17.90 45.68
N SER A 793 -19.97 17.07 46.18
CA SER A 793 -19.83 15.66 45.80
C SER A 793 -20.38 14.78 46.90
N ILE A 794 -21.25 13.84 46.53
CA ILE A 794 -21.84 12.89 47.47
C ILE A 794 -21.17 11.51 47.40
N ARG A 795 -20.07 11.37 46.64
CA ARG A 795 -19.36 10.09 46.47
C ARG A 795 -18.86 9.50 47.79
N GLU A 796 -18.23 10.33 48.64
CA GLU A 796 -17.79 9.91 49.97
C GLU A 796 -18.97 9.44 50.84
N LEU A 797 -20.10 10.15 50.79
CA LEU A 797 -21.32 9.80 51.53
C LEU A 797 -21.95 8.49 51.03
N LEU A 798 -21.68 8.10 49.78
CA LEU A 798 -22.10 6.83 49.17
C LEU A 798 -21.11 5.68 49.38
N GLY A 799 -20.00 5.92 50.10
CA GLY A 799 -18.93 4.94 50.34
C GLY A 799 -18.11 4.64 49.08
N LEU A 800 -18.07 5.57 48.13
CA LEU A 800 -17.27 5.49 46.90
C LEU A 800 -15.91 6.18 47.10
N SER A 801 -14.90 5.78 46.33
CA SER A 801 -13.57 6.41 46.37
C SER A 801 -13.65 7.89 45.98
N ASP A 802 -12.85 8.72 46.67
CA ASP A 802 -12.75 10.15 46.39
C ASP A 802 -12.31 10.41 44.94
N HIS A 803 -12.97 11.37 44.29
CA HIS A 803 -12.75 11.75 42.90
C HIS A 803 -12.74 13.27 42.83
N SER A 804 -11.60 13.81 42.40
CA SER A 804 -11.49 15.24 42.13
C SER A 804 -12.42 15.61 40.98
N TYR A 805 -13.19 16.67 41.16
CA TYR A 805 -14.08 17.18 40.11
C TYR A 805 -13.27 17.61 38.89
N HIS A 806 -13.64 17.09 37.73
CA HIS A 806 -13.04 17.46 36.45
C HIS A 806 -14.14 18.01 35.54
N SER A 807 -14.04 19.29 35.17
CA SER A 807 -15.09 19.99 34.40
C SER A 807 -15.44 19.33 33.06
N GLU A 808 -14.49 18.65 32.42
CA GLU A 808 -14.69 18.01 31.11
C GLU A 808 -15.39 16.64 31.21
N SER A 809 -15.19 15.91 32.31
CA SER A 809 -15.76 14.56 32.50
C SER A 809 -17.05 14.58 33.30
N ASP A 810 -17.13 15.42 34.34
CA ASP A 810 -18.23 15.45 35.29
C ASP A 810 -19.30 16.48 34.91
N GLY A 811 -20.55 16.19 35.26
CA GLY A 811 -21.67 17.12 35.17
C GLY A 811 -22.04 17.70 36.54
N ILE A 812 -22.72 18.85 36.55
CA ILE A 812 -23.32 19.43 37.75
C ILE A 812 -24.83 19.46 37.59
N LEU A 813 -25.52 18.75 38.47
CA LEU A 813 -26.98 18.76 38.56
C LEU A 813 -27.45 19.85 39.53
N LEU A 814 -28.23 20.82 39.04
CA LEU A 814 -28.84 21.86 39.86
C LEU A 814 -30.21 21.44 40.35
N VAL A 815 -30.40 21.48 41.67
CA VAL A 815 -31.64 21.12 42.35
C VAL A 815 -32.16 22.28 43.19
N LYS A 816 -33.48 22.39 43.28
CA LYS A 816 -34.18 23.34 44.14
C LYS A 816 -34.12 22.87 45.57
N VAL A 817 -33.88 23.80 46.47
CA VAL A 817 -33.83 23.55 47.91
C VAL A 817 -34.79 24.51 48.61
N LYS A 818 -35.58 23.99 49.54
CA LYS A 818 -36.55 24.81 50.28
C LYS A 818 -35.83 25.88 51.11
N PRO A 819 -36.43 27.07 51.27
CA PRO A 819 -35.85 28.12 52.09
C PRO A 819 -35.72 27.67 53.56
N ARG A 820 -34.59 28.01 54.18
CA ARG A 820 -34.31 27.71 55.58
C ARG A 820 -35.30 28.42 56.50
N ALA A 821 -35.71 27.73 57.57
CA ALA A 821 -36.56 28.31 58.60
C ALA A 821 -35.87 29.56 59.21
N GLY A 822 -36.41 30.76 58.90
CA GLY A 822 -35.95 32.03 59.46
C GLY A 822 -35.36 33.05 58.47
N VAL A 823 -35.20 32.72 57.19
CA VAL A 823 -34.72 33.66 56.15
C VAL A 823 -35.82 33.92 55.12
N LYS A 824 -36.15 35.19 54.86
CA LYS A 824 -37.10 35.62 53.80
C LYS A 824 -36.38 35.75 52.44
N GLU A 825 -35.78 34.67 51.95
CA GLU A 825 -35.22 34.64 50.59
C GLU A 825 -35.93 33.59 49.73
N GLU A 826 -35.79 33.75 48.42
CA GLU A 826 -36.30 32.85 47.37
C GLU A 826 -35.73 31.41 47.52
N GLU A 827 -36.33 30.46 46.80
CA GLU A 827 -35.87 29.06 46.75
C GLU A 827 -34.35 28.98 46.50
N GLY A 828 -33.63 28.21 47.33
CA GLY A 828 -32.18 28.07 47.23
C GLY A 828 -31.78 27.07 46.13
N ILE A 829 -30.55 27.19 45.61
CA ILE A 829 -30.02 26.30 44.57
C ILE A 829 -28.79 25.55 45.09
N LEU A 830 -28.75 24.24 44.87
CA LEU A 830 -27.61 23.38 45.20
C LEU A 830 -27.15 22.62 43.95
N GLY A 831 -25.83 22.56 43.73
CA GLY A 831 -25.22 21.77 42.67
C GLY A 831 -24.68 20.44 43.19
N ILE A 832 -25.02 19.33 42.54
CA ILE A 832 -24.53 17.99 42.85
C ILE A 832 -23.64 17.51 41.70
N VAL A 833 -22.41 17.10 42.00
CA VAL A 833 -21.53 16.48 41.00
C VAL A 833 -22.05 15.10 40.63
N ILE A 834 -22.22 14.88 39.32
CA ILE A 834 -22.70 13.63 38.73
C ILE A 834 -21.72 13.16 37.65
N ASP A 835 -21.68 11.85 37.41
CA ASP A 835 -20.84 11.27 36.36
C ASP A 835 -21.43 11.60 34.97
N ARG A 836 -22.74 11.38 34.83
CA ARG A 836 -23.52 11.69 33.63
C ARG A 836 -25.02 11.64 33.91
N ILE A 837 -25.78 12.37 33.10
CA ILE A 837 -27.23 12.22 33.02
C ILE A 837 -27.62 10.93 32.29
N MET A 838 -28.82 10.44 32.59
CA MET A 838 -29.46 9.29 31.96
C MET A 838 -30.81 9.73 31.38
N ASP A 839 -31.88 8.95 31.54
CA ASP A 839 -33.20 9.27 30.99
C ASP A 839 -34.04 10.14 31.95
N SER A 840 -35.19 10.63 31.47
CA SER A 840 -36.23 11.26 32.30
C SER A 840 -37.56 10.51 32.16
N PRO A 841 -37.67 9.27 32.69
CA PRO A 841 -38.87 8.45 32.57
C PRO A 841 -40.08 8.99 33.36
N GLU A 842 -41.26 8.73 32.83
CA GLU A 842 -42.53 8.93 33.51
C GLU A 842 -42.92 7.65 34.25
N ILE A 843 -42.81 7.66 35.58
CA ILE A 843 -42.92 6.45 36.40
C ILE A 843 -44.28 6.39 37.09
N PRO A 844 -45.05 5.29 36.95
CA PRO A 844 -46.29 5.08 37.67
C PRO A 844 -46.10 5.14 39.19
N ASN A 845 -46.94 5.88 39.90
CA ASN A 845 -46.83 6.03 41.35
C ASN A 845 -46.96 4.69 42.10
N ARG A 846 -47.63 3.68 41.50
CA ARG A 846 -47.69 2.30 42.02
C ARG A 846 -46.31 1.65 42.16
N SER A 847 -45.35 2.03 41.32
CA SER A 847 -44.01 1.44 41.27
C SER A 847 -43.03 2.18 42.20
N ILE A 848 -43.40 3.36 42.70
CA ILE A 848 -42.59 4.14 43.63
C ILE A 848 -42.88 3.69 45.06
N SER A 849 -41.94 3.00 45.68
CA SER A 849 -42.03 2.56 47.08
C SER A 849 -41.21 3.47 47.98
N ARG A 850 -41.89 4.28 48.79
CA ARG A 850 -41.25 5.08 49.84
C ARG A 850 -40.84 4.18 51.00
N TYR A 851 -39.69 4.44 51.61
CA TYR A 851 -39.26 3.67 52.78
C TYR A 851 -40.25 3.88 53.93
N GLY A 852 -40.73 2.79 54.52
CA GLY A 852 -41.57 2.84 55.72
C GLY A 852 -40.80 3.35 56.94
N SER A 853 -41.53 3.76 57.99
CA SER A 853 -40.96 4.33 59.23
C SER A 853 -39.93 3.44 59.94
N GLU A 854 -39.89 2.12 59.65
CA GLU A 854 -38.89 1.18 60.20
C GLU A 854 -37.53 1.19 59.45
N LEU A 855 -37.50 1.65 58.20
CA LEU A 855 -36.27 1.88 57.42
C LEU A 855 -35.83 3.35 57.41
N ALA A 856 -36.70 4.26 57.89
CA ALA A 856 -36.38 5.66 58.12
C ALA A 856 -35.24 5.77 59.14
N GLY A 857 -34.01 5.93 58.64
CA GLY A 857 -32.78 5.99 59.43
C GLY A 857 -31.67 5.02 59.02
N LYS A 858 -31.95 3.99 58.19
CA LYS A 858 -30.92 3.04 57.69
C LYS A 858 -30.51 3.29 56.23
N SER A 859 -31.41 3.80 55.38
CA SER A 859 -31.06 4.36 54.07
C SER A 859 -31.02 5.87 54.20
N VAL A 860 -29.82 6.47 54.15
CA VAL A 860 -29.62 7.83 54.70
C VAL A 860 -29.45 8.93 53.64
N LEU A 861 -29.68 8.61 52.37
CA LEU A 861 -29.56 9.54 51.24
C LEU A 861 -30.68 9.40 50.20
N THR A 862 -31.56 8.38 50.32
CA THR A 862 -32.64 8.10 49.36
C THR A 862 -33.98 8.08 50.08
N LYS A 863 -35.02 8.67 49.48
CA LYS A 863 -36.39 8.74 50.03
C LYS A 863 -37.30 7.60 49.54
N ALA A 864 -36.99 7.05 48.37
CA ALA A 864 -37.81 6.01 47.74
C ALA A 864 -36.98 5.16 46.77
N VAL A 865 -37.55 4.02 46.37
CA VAL A 865 -37.00 3.14 45.33
C VAL A 865 -38.11 2.82 44.33
N VAL A 866 -37.76 2.78 43.06
CA VAL A 866 -38.66 2.32 42.00
C VAL A 866 -38.56 0.80 41.85
N ARG A 867 -39.69 0.11 41.98
CA ARG A 867 -39.81 -1.33 41.77
C ARG A 867 -40.07 -1.62 40.29
N PRO A 868 -39.36 -2.59 39.67
CA PRO A 868 -39.64 -3.01 38.30
C PRO A 868 -40.99 -3.72 38.18
N ASP A 869 -41.54 -3.78 36.96
CA ASP A 869 -42.76 -4.54 36.66
C ASP A 869 -42.53 -6.06 36.77
N SER A 870 -43.62 -6.81 36.97
CA SER A 870 -43.58 -8.27 37.16
C SER A 870 -43.01 -8.97 35.91
N GLY A 871 -41.89 -9.69 36.08
CA GLY A 871 -41.12 -10.31 34.99
C GLY A 871 -39.69 -9.78 34.84
N ASN A 872 -39.36 -8.62 35.44
CA ASN A 872 -38.03 -7.98 35.38
C ASN A 872 -37.32 -7.91 36.76
N GLU A 873 -37.46 -8.94 37.59
CA GLU A 873 -36.95 -8.94 38.98
C GLU A 873 -35.42 -8.86 39.12
N ARG A 874 -34.67 -9.05 38.02
CA ARG A 874 -33.20 -8.92 37.98
C ARG A 874 -32.71 -7.51 37.56
N ALA A 875 -33.60 -6.57 37.24
CA ALA A 875 -33.22 -5.23 36.81
C ALA A 875 -32.69 -4.38 37.99
N THR A 876 -31.72 -3.51 37.71
CA THR A 876 -31.10 -2.60 38.68
C THR A 876 -32.14 -1.63 39.25
N MET A 877 -32.31 -1.61 40.57
CA MET A 877 -33.31 -0.76 41.23
C MET A 877 -32.91 0.72 41.21
N LEU A 878 -33.74 1.58 40.62
CA LEU A 878 -33.56 3.03 40.62
C LEU A 878 -33.87 3.61 42.01
N SER A 879 -32.88 4.28 42.61
CA SER A 879 -33.02 4.91 43.93
C SER A 879 -33.27 6.41 43.82
N ILE A 880 -34.33 6.91 44.46
CA ILE A 880 -34.71 8.33 44.43
C ILE A 880 -34.02 9.06 45.59
N LEU A 881 -33.15 10.02 45.28
CA LEU A 881 -32.42 10.81 46.28
C LEU A 881 -33.37 11.72 47.07
N ASP A 882 -33.03 11.90 48.36
CA ASP A 882 -33.70 12.84 49.24
C ASP A 882 -32.93 14.17 49.27
N VAL A 883 -33.37 15.14 48.46
CA VAL A 883 -32.72 16.45 48.34
C VAL A 883 -32.78 17.23 49.66
N GLU A 884 -33.87 17.11 50.42
CA GLU A 884 -34.02 17.80 51.71
C GLU A 884 -33.08 17.19 52.77
N GLY A 885 -33.00 15.86 52.83
CA GLY A 885 -32.07 15.15 53.71
C GLY A 885 -30.59 15.38 53.39
N LEU A 886 -30.25 15.61 52.11
CA LEU A 886 -28.91 15.96 51.65
C LEU A 886 -28.46 17.33 52.16
N GLU A 887 -29.33 18.36 52.05
CA GLU A 887 -29.00 19.70 52.56
C GLU A 887 -28.78 19.66 54.07
N GLU A 888 -29.68 19.03 54.83
CA GLU A 888 -29.57 18.96 56.30
C GLU A 888 -28.26 18.32 56.75
N ARG A 889 -27.75 17.31 56.04
CA ARG A 889 -26.51 16.62 56.41
C ARG A 889 -25.26 17.41 56.03
N VAL A 890 -25.18 17.92 54.82
CA VAL A 890 -24.05 18.75 54.40
C VAL A 890 -23.98 20.04 55.23
N VAL A 891 -25.14 20.56 55.66
CA VAL A 891 -25.25 21.70 56.58
C VAL A 891 -25.02 21.32 58.04
N ARG A 892 -25.42 20.14 58.54
CA ARG A 892 -25.13 19.71 59.94
C ARG A 892 -23.65 19.39 60.17
N THR A 893 -22.88 19.03 59.15
CA THR A 893 -21.41 18.99 59.26
C THR A 893 -20.81 20.38 59.57
N ARG A 894 -21.56 21.48 59.40
CA ARG A 894 -21.16 22.82 59.87
C ARG A 894 -21.23 22.98 61.40
N ALA A 895 -21.93 22.11 62.14
CA ALA A 895 -22.17 22.26 63.57
C ALA A 895 -21.30 21.36 64.46
N ASN A 896 -20.83 20.21 63.96
CA ASN A 896 -20.06 19.23 64.73
C ASN A 896 -18.59 19.13 64.29
N GLY A 897 -17.89 20.28 64.29
CA GLY A 897 -16.43 20.29 64.44
C GLY A 897 -16.08 19.84 65.86
N GLY A 898 -16.06 18.52 66.08
CA GLY A 898 -15.92 17.91 67.40
C GLY A 898 -14.55 18.14 68.02
N ALA A 899 -14.57 18.69 69.24
CA ALA A 899 -13.65 18.29 70.28
C ALA A 899 -13.67 16.75 70.39
N SER A 900 -12.57 16.10 70.02
CA SER A 900 -12.37 14.67 70.26
C SER A 900 -11.50 14.53 71.51
N GLU A 901 -12.12 14.09 72.61
CA GLU A 901 -11.40 13.51 73.74
C GLU A 901 -10.57 12.32 73.25
N VAL A 902 -9.26 12.46 73.35
CA VAL A 902 -8.30 11.39 73.11
C VAL A 902 -8.25 10.52 74.37
N ALA A 903 -8.88 9.34 74.30
CA ALA A 903 -8.66 8.27 75.27
C ALA A 903 -7.38 7.50 74.89
N LEU A 904 -6.39 7.62 75.76
CA LEU A 904 -5.14 6.86 75.84
C LEU A 904 -5.36 5.34 75.93
N LEU A 905 -4.45 4.56 75.33
CA LEU A 905 -3.92 3.23 75.71
C LEU A 905 -3.02 2.74 74.55
N GLY A 906 -1.75 2.32 74.67
CA GLY A 906 -0.81 2.15 75.77
C GLY A 906 0.52 1.55 75.22
N ARG A 907 1.64 1.80 75.93
CA ARG A 907 2.96 1.13 75.94
C ARG A 907 3.88 1.99 76.80
N ASP A 908 4.69 1.56 77.75
CA ASP A 908 4.86 0.37 78.60
C ASP A 908 5.81 0.88 79.73
N PRO A 909 5.87 0.30 80.94
CA PRO A 909 6.68 0.83 82.03
C PRO A 909 8.11 0.30 82.02
N ALA A 910 9.02 1.09 82.59
CA ALA A 910 10.39 0.75 83.00
C ALA A 910 11.45 0.56 81.89
N HIS A 911 12.12 1.64 81.51
CA HIS A 911 13.53 1.91 81.90
C HIS A 911 13.99 3.28 81.42
#